data_AF-A0A7M7HJL0-F1
#
_entry.id   AF-A0A7M7HJL0-F1
#
_cell.length_a   1.000
_cell.length_b   1.000
_cell.length_c   1.000
_cell.angle_alpha   90.00
_cell.angle_beta   90.00
_cell.angle_gamma   90.00
#
_symmetry.space_group_name_H-M   'P 1'
#
loop_
_entity.id
_entity.type
_entity.pdbx_description
1 polymer ?
#
loop_
_entity_poly.entity_id
_entity_poly.type
_entity_poly.pdbx_seq_one_letter_code
_entity_poly.pdbx_strand_id
1 'polypeptide(L)'
;MEETIQQVKIAVESGRTDVIRLAIDAHSVKPKSTGLHSSKMDIKLLDALNSVTPEHGNMLHLAAKLGNADVVRALLVSGVDPSIKDGQEQTAYDIAKPSKQLTMVFHDVLLQSIAQSKTEQVKALLSSGLDINQKDEATGGNTALHWAASFSGIDIIKILLEHNPDVNAINSDGTTPLHDAVLRGDVDIVKELVAHGADINAKATGGKSEGKSPLDLAEDNRELKDVLAPPVIMNGHVENGQNGVSTEQSEDADNVPFFSVTLETEEEEKAEEEKESSVKDDSTTTPEQAASPQVSSSVQDEDEEEDEVEIDLETIEGEEEEEEDVEVDPRLTFLWPQPQQVIQKNGDRFILSQDFSVQLAAIPQSGTLEPMVDLWTIQSAVLMEKGYRCVLENSVVCLDPSAQVVCNINPLPFKREESYRISVTDKMVTIVAADLPGLWHATSTFVQLVQLCHKEGIPQLEISDWPSIKHRAVMLDLSAGRVPRMDTLLQLVNSFAQLKYNELHLYVKAYKDSPIHDTMPYSGSELLDLEVFCQWRFIKLVPHIDLMEGGDLSPPLFSIFQQVLSRFGSTRVVNIGPNLTRKLLDSVPPPSPRPETPQDDNSSADQSKTSDSTLKKETSETKTEETGEITTEAEEAREDEMEAPRPSPFILSIQDQLRLIGIGSNQTPLFCANVISVYETSFRQLPIGSVAMWYGSKSNSDFKKAGKKLLGNGQGFYVCPGTGVWNSLGGAPEGSICNISHAIKTATTNPNAIGLLLTNWAGCTYSNHPVLSWPAYISAAGLSWNASTSLDFLHGNLSSLINRHILQDPDSPLGDAILEVGRIDTYLTKASLNQLDLPVTDKSVIIPAKEGSFLCRIIQETDNIDLEFITIEIINNAMRRIRKSQSSVNAVDKLKLDRRVYIQVHLTLDLMFWACKMVRALLIAGKKPNHAQSGFNVINVGLANLSATTKTDSANKLLSMMEEYRTVWLDQCYQPGLGASGMFFKDVLKHLVPEGTEKTED
;
A
#
# COMPACT_ATOMS: atom_id res chain seq x y z
N MET A 1 -7.01 25.56 33.27
CA MET A 1 -6.59 24.59 34.31
C MET A 1 -7.68 24.40 35.36
N GLU A 2 -7.91 25.30 36.32
CA GLU A 2 -9.05 25.16 37.27
C GLU A 2 -10.41 25.05 36.55
N GLU A 3 -10.66 25.94 35.59
CA GLU A 3 -11.84 25.87 34.70
C GLU A 3 -11.90 24.55 33.91
N THR A 4 -10.75 24.01 33.48
CA THR A 4 -10.63 22.74 32.76
C THR A 4 -10.98 21.55 33.66
N ILE A 5 -10.50 21.56 34.92
CA ILE A 5 -10.80 20.54 35.93
C ILE A 5 -12.30 20.59 36.29
N GLN A 6 -12.88 21.79 36.39
CA GLN A 6 -14.31 21.97 36.62
C GLN A 6 -15.15 21.49 35.43
N GLN A 7 -14.72 21.74 34.19
CA GLN A 7 -15.35 21.19 32.98
C GLN A 7 -15.27 19.66 32.93
N VAL A 8 -14.13 19.06 33.27
CA VAL A 8 -13.99 17.59 33.35
C VAL A 8 -14.86 17.02 34.47
N LYS A 9 -14.94 17.66 35.65
CA LYS A 9 -15.85 17.23 36.73
C LYS A 9 -17.30 17.24 36.27
N ILE A 10 -17.76 18.32 35.64
CA ILE A 10 -19.12 18.42 35.07
C ILE A 10 -19.33 17.36 33.98
N ALA A 11 -18.31 17.05 33.17
CA ALA A 11 -18.39 16.00 32.16
C ALA A 11 -18.50 14.58 32.77
N VAL A 12 -17.80 14.30 33.87
CA VAL A 12 -17.94 13.06 34.65
C VAL A 12 -19.35 12.95 35.25
N GLU A 13 -19.84 14.01 35.89
CA GLU A 13 -21.19 14.07 36.50
C GLU A 13 -22.32 13.96 35.47
N SER A 14 -22.10 14.40 34.22
CA SER A 14 -23.08 14.36 33.12
C SER A 14 -22.88 13.21 32.11
N GLY A 15 -21.89 12.33 32.31
CA GLY A 15 -21.62 11.19 31.43
C GLY A 15 -20.99 11.54 30.07
N ARG A 16 -20.44 12.75 29.90
CA ARG A 16 -19.90 13.27 28.63
C ARG A 16 -18.46 12.84 28.37
N THR A 17 -18.31 11.59 27.93
CA THR A 17 -17.02 10.99 27.56
C THR A 17 -16.27 11.73 26.45
N ASP A 18 -17.00 12.41 25.55
CA ASP A 18 -16.45 13.24 24.49
C ASP A 18 -15.70 14.46 25.04
N VAL A 19 -16.27 15.15 26.03
CA VAL A 19 -15.64 16.30 26.69
C VAL A 19 -14.42 15.87 27.50
N ILE A 20 -14.45 14.69 28.13
CA ILE A 20 -13.31 14.14 28.88
C ILE A 20 -12.13 13.85 27.95
N ARG A 21 -12.38 13.18 26.80
CA ARG A 21 -11.34 12.91 25.80
C ARG A 21 -10.78 14.22 25.24
N LEU A 22 -11.61 15.11 24.71
CA LEU A 22 -11.19 16.41 24.18
C LEU A 22 -10.37 17.25 25.18
N ALA A 23 -10.75 17.25 26.47
CA ALA A 23 -10.02 17.97 27.51
C ALA A 23 -8.63 17.38 27.79
N ILE A 24 -8.45 16.07 27.66
CA ILE A 24 -7.17 15.40 27.92
C ILE A 24 -6.31 15.33 26.65
N ASP A 25 -6.89 15.05 25.48
CA ASP A 25 -6.21 15.05 24.17
C ASP A 25 -5.57 16.42 23.90
N ALA A 26 -6.27 17.52 24.19
CA ALA A 26 -5.77 18.90 24.10
C ALA A 26 -4.59 19.22 25.04
N HIS A 27 -4.21 18.31 25.94
CA HIS A 27 -3.10 18.44 26.88
C HIS A 27 -2.17 17.20 26.89
N SER A 28 -2.38 16.23 26.00
CA SER A 28 -1.64 14.95 25.97
C SER A 28 -0.58 14.87 24.86
N VAL A 29 -0.19 16.02 24.30
CA VAL A 29 0.90 16.15 23.33
C VAL A 29 2.23 15.86 24.04
N LYS A 30 2.59 14.58 24.17
CA LYS A 30 3.87 14.16 24.75
C LYS A 30 5.02 14.56 23.81
N PRO A 31 5.94 15.44 24.22
CA PRO A 31 7.19 15.64 23.47
C PRO A 31 8.03 14.35 23.55
N LYS A 32 8.46 13.84 22.40
CA LYS A 32 9.50 12.79 22.37
C LYS A 32 10.80 13.38 22.93
N SER A 33 11.46 12.65 23.81
CA SER A 33 12.48 13.21 24.70
C SER A 33 13.84 13.42 24.03
N THR A 34 14.16 14.68 23.69
CA THR A 34 15.53 15.18 23.82
C THR A 34 15.72 15.71 25.25
N GLY A 35 16.78 15.24 25.93
CA GLY A 35 17.00 15.58 27.32
C GLY A 35 17.75 16.91 27.49
N LEU A 36 17.05 17.99 27.84
CA LEU A 36 17.37 18.78 29.06
C LEU A 36 16.34 19.85 29.53
N HIS A 37 15.06 19.85 29.09
CA HIS A 37 14.03 20.70 29.74
C HIS A 37 12.62 20.08 29.67
N SER A 38 12.34 19.11 30.53
CA SER A 38 11.00 18.51 30.71
C SER A 38 10.22 19.14 31.89
N SER A 39 9.00 18.64 32.10
CA SER A 39 8.31 18.54 33.41
C SER A 39 7.61 19.76 34.04
N LYS A 40 6.97 20.67 33.28
CA LYS A 40 6.16 21.76 33.92
C LYS A 40 4.82 22.20 33.33
N MET A 41 4.28 21.56 32.30
CA MET A 41 2.93 21.85 31.78
C MET A 41 2.03 20.61 31.83
N ASP A 42 2.35 19.58 31.04
CA ASP A 42 1.53 18.39 30.78
C ASP A 42 1.25 17.57 32.05
N ILE A 43 2.27 17.42 32.90
CA ILE A 43 2.20 16.79 34.21
C ILE A 43 1.07 17.38 35.07
N LYS A 44 0.82 18.70 35.00
CA LYS A 44 -0.15 19.36 35.90
C LYS A 44 -1.60 18.97 35.67
N LEU A 45 -2.00 18.56 34.46
CA LEU A 45 -3.39 18.12 34.25
C LEU A 45 -3.57 16.70 34.79
N LEU A 46 -2.62 15.80 34.53
CA LEU A 46 -2.65 14.44 35.07
C LEU A 46 -2.54 14.47 36.60
N ASP A 47 -1.61 15.24 37.18
CA ASP A 47 -1.53 15.50 38.63
C ASP A 47 -2.86 15.98 39.21
N ALA A 48 -3.54 16.90 38.52
CA ALA A 48 -4.82 17.44 38.99
C ALA A 48 -5.99 16.43 38.87
N LEU A 49 -6.03 15.62 37.81
CA LEU A 49 -7.03 14.54 37.63
C LEU A 49 -6.80 13.37 38.61
N ASN A 50 -5.52 13.12 38.94
CA ASN A 50 -5.07 12.16 39.94
C ASN A 50 -5.25 12.68 41.38
N SER A 51 -5.33 14.01 41.57
CA SER A 51 -5.44 14.62 42.91
C SER A 51 -6.70 14.16 43.66
N VAL A 52 -6.52 13.84 44.95
CA VAL A 52 -7.56 13.24 45.78
C VAL A 52 -8.36 14.33 46.49
N THR A 53 -9.65 14.44 46.19
CA THR A 53 -10.56 15.34 46.92
C THR A 53 -11.16 14.64 48.15
N PRO A 54 -11.34 15.34 49.30
CA PRO A 54 -11.89 14.73 50.52
C PRO A 54 -13.31 14.17 50.40
N GLU A 55 -14.10 14.70 49.45
CA GLU A 55 -15.52 14.37 49.29
C GLU A 55 -15.75 13.15 48.37
N HIS A 56 -14.93 13.00 47.32
CA HIS A 56 -15.21 12.04 46.23
C HIS A 56 -14.05 11.08 45.93
N GLY A 57 -12.83 11.38 46.35
CA GLY A 57 -11.60 10.82 45.79
C GLY A 57 -11.10 11.61 44.59
N ASN A 58 -10.38 10.97 43.67
CA ASN A 58 -10.03 11.56 42.37
C ASN A 58 -11.19 11.40 41.35
N MET A 59 -11.04 11.89 40.12
CA MET A 59 -12.14 11.86 39.12
C MET A 59 -12.59 10.43 38.73
N LEU A 60 -11.70 9.45 38.81
CA LEU A 60 -12.01 8.04 38.54
C LEU A 60 -12.84 7.41 39.68
N HIS A 61 -12.59 7.81 40.93
CA HIS A 61 -13.40 7.39 42.08
C HIS A 61 -14.82 7.94 41.99
N LEU A 62 -14.99 9.20 41.53
CA LEU A 62 -16.29 9.79 41.26
C LEU A 62 -17.02 9.03 40.14
N ALA A 63 -16.35 8.72 39.03
CA ALA A 63 -16.93 7.96 37.92
C ALA A 63 -17.39 6.54 38.35
N ALA A 64 -16.60 5.86 39.19
CA ALA A 64 -16.96 4.56 39.76
C ALA A 64 -18.16 4.67 40.73
N LYS A 65 -18.18 5.68 41.62
CA LYS A 65 -19.31 5.97 42.53
C LYS A 65 -20.61 6.30 41.77
N LEU A 66 -20.51 6.90 40.58
CA LEU A 66 -21.65 7.19 39.69
C LEU A 66 -22.08 5.98 38.83
N GLY A 67 -21.37 4.85 38.85
CA GLY A 67 -21.72 3.66 38.08
C GLY A 67 -21.46 3.75 36.58
N ASN A 68 -20.79 4.80 36.09
CA ASN A 68 -20.70 5.09 34.65
C ASN A 68 -19.49 4.38 34.00
N ALA A 69 -19.75 3.21 33.43
CA ALA A 69 -18.78 2.36 32.74
C ALA A 69 -18.00 3.09 31.62
N ASP A 70 -18.66 3.90 30.81
CA ASP A 70 -18.02 4.57 29.66
C ASP A 70 -17.13 5.74 30.10
N VAL A 71 -17.50 6.45 31.17
CA VAL A 71 -16.66 7.48 31.79
C VAL A 71 -15.45 6.86 32.50
N VAL A 72 -15.63 5.75 33.23
CA VAL A 72 -14.51 4.97 33.80
C VAL A 72 -13.56 4.53 32.69
N ARG A 73 -14.08 3.98 31.58
CA ARG A 73 -13.27 3.57 30.42
C ARG A 73 -12.53 4.75 29.80
N ALA A 74 -13.18 5.90 29.64
CA ALA A 74 -12.56 7.11 29.09
C ALA A 74 -11.41 7.62 29.98
N LEU A 75 -11.61 7.73 31.29
CA LEU A 75 -10.58 8.19 32.23
C LEU A 75 -9.40 7.23 32.31
N LEU A 76 -9.65 5.91 32.36
CA LEU A 76 -8.59 4.89 32.35
C LEU A 76 -7.77 4.95 31.06
N VAL A 77 -8.40 4.93 29.88
CA VAL A 77 -7.71 5.00 28.58
C VAL A 77 -6.90 6.30 28.44
N SER A 78 -7.35 7.39 29.06
CA SER A 78 -6.67 8.68 29.12
C SER A 78 -5.51 8.75 30.13
N GLY A 79 -5.19 7.66 30.83
CA GLY A 79 -4.02 7.59 31.72
C GLY A 79 -4.21 8.13 33.13
N VAL A 80 -5.46 8.30 33.61
CA VAL A 80 -5.73 8.56 35.04
C VAL A 80 -5.38 7.31 35.84
N ASP A 81 -4.64 7.48 36.94
CA ASP A 81 -4.05 6.38 37.69
C ASP A 81 -5.10 5.66 38.58
N PRO A 82 -5.36 4.35 38.37
CA PRO A 82 -6.32 3.57 39.15
C PRO A 82 -5.77 3.07 40.49
N SER A 83 -4.46 3.09 40.73
CA SER A 83 -3.82 2.64 41.98
C SER A 83 -3.99 3.63 43.13
N ILE A 84 -4.34 4.88 42.80
CA ILE A 84 -4.63 5.94 43.77
C ILE A 84 -5.81 5.55 44.65
N LYS A 85 -5.72 5.89 45.94
CA LYS A 85 -6.75 5.66 46.95
C LYS A 85 -7.43 6.97 47.37
N ASP A 86 -8.70 6.91 47.74
CA ASP A 86 -9.39 8.04 48.37
C ASP A 86 -9.21 8.10 49.90
N GLY A 87 -9.91 9.05 50.54
CA GLY A 87 -9.87 9.26 51.99
C GLY A 87 -10.43 8.12 52.86
N GLN A 88 -10.87 7.01 52.25
CA GLN A 88 -11.27 5.77 52.92
C GLN A 88 -10.29 4.61 52.63
N GLU A 89 -9.12 4.93 52.06
CA GLU A 89 -8.08 3.98 51.58
C GLU A 89 -8.54 3.00 50.49
N GLN A 90 -9.68 3.26 49.85
CA GLN A 90 -10.23 2.48 48.74
C GLN A 90 -9.70 3.02 47.41
N THR A 91 -9.34 2.13 46.48
CA THR A 91 -9.08 2.49 45.07
C THR A 91 -10.39 2.69 44.30
N ALA A 92 -10.30 3.26 43.10
CA ALA A 92 -11.44 3.30 42.18
C ALA A 92 -11.91 1.89 41.76
N TYR A 93 -11.02 0.89 41.76
CA TYR A 93 -11.39 -0.51 41.52
C TYR A 93 -12.12 -1.12 42.72
N ASP A 94 -11.73 -0.81 43.96
CA ASP A 94 -12.46 -1.25 45.16
C ASP A 94 -13.92 -0.76 45.20
N ILE A 95 -14.14 0.48 44.77
CA ILE A 95 -15.47 1.06 44.58
C ILE A 95 -16.24 0.33 43.47
N ALA A 96 -15.56 -0.12 42.42
CA ALA A 96 -16.15 -0.83 41.29
C ALA A 96 -16.54 -2.28 41.60
N LYS A 97 -15.89 -2.95 42.57
CA LYS A 97 -16.08 -4.39 42.90
C LYS A 97 -17.54 -4.87 43.03
N PRO A 98 -18.52 -4.09 43.57
CA PRO A 98 -19.92 -4.50 43.61
C PRO A 98 -20.64 -4.55 42.24
N SER A 99 -20.05 -4.00 41.18
CA SER A 99 -20.63 -3.94 39.83
C SER A 99 -19.78 -4.71 38.82
N LYS A 100 -20.29 -5.87 38.36
CA LYS A 100 -19.62 -6.66 37.31
C LYS A 100 -19.35 -5.83 36.04
N GLN A 101 -20.26 -4.93 35.68
CA GLN A 101 -20.09 -4.09 34.50
C GLN A 101 -18.90 -3.12 34.65
N LEU A 102 -18.63 -2.61 35.86
CA LEU A 102 -17.45 -1.77 36.09
C LEU A 102 -16.17 -2.59 36.17
N THR A 103 -16.15 -3.74 36.88
CA THR A 103 -14.93 -4.55 36.98
C THR A 103 -14.49 -5.09 35.61
N MET A 104 -15.43 -5.42 34.72
CA MET A 104 -15.11 -5.73 33.32
C MET A 104 -14.43 -4.58 32.57
N VAL A 105 -14.81 -3.31 32.81
CA VAL A 105 -14.11 -2.16 32.17
C VAL A 105 -12.64 -2.08 32.58
N PHE A 106 -12.31 -2.33 33.85
CA PHE A 106 -10.92 -2.34 34.30
C PHE A 106 -10.13 -3.50 33.67
N HIS A 107 -10.74 -4.68 33.57
CA HIS A 107 -10.13 -5.86 32.92
C HIS A 107 -9.94 -5.67 31.41
N ASP A 108 -10.96 -5.17 30.69
CA ASP A 108 -10.87 -4.81 29.27
C ASP A 108 -9.70 -3.85 29.00
N VAL A 109 -9.54 -2.81 29.83
CA VAL A 109 -8.49 -1.80 29.65
C VAL A 109 -7.12 -2.36 30.04
N LEU A 110 -7.03 -3.33 30.95
CA LEU A 110 -5.79 -4.09 31.19
C LEU A 110 -5.39 -4.89 29.94
N LEU A 111 -6.31 -5.67 29.36
CA LEU A 111 -6.06 -6.44 28.14
C LEU A 111 -5.70 -5.53 26.95
N GLN A 112 -6.41 -4.40 26.79
CA GLN A 112 -6.07 -3.39 25.79
C GLN A 112 -4.68 -2.77 26.02
N SER A 113 -4.30 -2.54 27.28
CA SER A 113 -2.98 -1.97 27.63
C SER A 113 -1.85 -2.98 27.38
N ILE A 114 -2.10 -4.27 27.58
CA ILE A 114 -1.20 -5.38 27.24
C ILE A 114 -1.00 -5.46 25.72
N ALA A 115 -2.09 -5.50 24.94
CA ALA A 115 -2.02 -5.51 23.47
C ALA A 115 -1.37 -4.24 22.88
N GLN A 116 -1.45 -3.11 23.58
CA GLN A 116 -0.78 -1.86 23.21
C GLN A 116 0.60 -1.68 23.87
N SER A 117 1.11 -2.69 24.58
CA SER A 117 2.41 -2.70 25.31
C SER A 117 2.65 -1.48 26.23
N LYS A 118 1.61 -0.97 26.88
CA LYS A 118 1.69 0.20 27.78
C LYS A 118 2.13 -0.16 29.20
N THR A 119 3.42 -0.43 29.38
CA THR A 119 4.03 -0.91 30.65
C THR A 119 3.51 -0.22 31.91
N GLU A 120 3.56 1.11 31.98
CA GLU A 120 3.20 1.85 33.21
C GLU A 120 1.68 1.82 33.47
N GLN A 121 0.86 1.75 32.42
CA GLN A 121 -0.59 1.60 32.57
C GLN A 121 -0.96 0.20 33.07
N VAL A 122 -0.26 -0.83 32.60
CA VAL A 122 -0.38 -2.21 33.09
C VAL A 122 0.02 -2.31 34.57
N LYS A 123 1.19 -1.76 34.95
CA LYS A 123 1.63 -1.70 36.37
C LYS A 123 0.61 -1.00 37.28
N ALA A 124 0.08 0.15 36.86
CA ALA A 124 -0.89 0.91 37.65
C ALA A 124 -2.22 0.16 37.82
N LEU A 125 -2.71 -0.50 36.77
CA LEU A 125 -3.91 -1.34 36.81
C LEU A 125 -3.72 -2.55 37.75
N LEU A 126 -2.62 -3.30 37.62
CA LEU A 126 -2.31 -4.41 38.51
C LEU A 126 -2.19 -3.95 39.98
N SER A 127 -1.50 -2.84 40.23
CA SER A 127 -1.38 -2.19 41.55
C SER A 127 -2.72 -1.76 42.19
N SER A 128 -3.79 -1.63 41.41
CA SER A 128 -5.15 -1.37 41.93
C SER A 128 -5.90 -2.62 42.40
N GLY A 129 -5.25 -3.79 42.36
CA GLY A 129 -5.76 -5.04 42.92
C GLY A 129 -6.73 -5.78 42.01
N LEU A 130 -6.52 -5.70 40.69
CA LEU A 130 -7.20 -6.52 39.68
C LEU A 130 -6.83 -8.00 39.83
N ASP A 131 -7.74 -8.90 39.43
CA ASP A 131 -7.41 -10.31 39.27
C ASP A 131 -6.72 -10.54 37.91
N ILE A 132 -5.41 -10.80 37.96
CA ILE A 132 -4.57 -11.09 36.78
C ILE A 132 -5.00 -12.37 36.04
N ASN A 133 -5.67 -13.29 36.73
CA ASN A 133 -6.15 -14.57 36.21
C ASN A 133 -7.60 -14.51 35.72
N GLN A 134 -8.26 -13.36 35.83
CA GLN A 134 -9.57 -13.13 35.22
C GLN A 134 -9.49 -13.37 33.70
N LYS A 135 -10.45 -14.12 33.19
CA LYS A 135 -10.56 -14.51 31.78
C LYS A 135 -11.48 -13.57 31.01
N ASP A 136 -11.21 -13.36 29.73
CA ASP A 136 -12.13 -12.64 28.85
C ASP A 136 -13.43 -13.43 28.62
N GLU A 137 -14.58 -12.72 28.58
CA GLU A 137 -15.89 -13.34 28.33
C GLU A 137 -16.28 -13.33 26.83
N ALA A 138 -15.55 -12.58 26.00
CA ALA A 138 -15.91 -12.31 24.61
C ALA A 138 -15.03 -13.03 23.57
N THR A 139 -13.83 -13.49 23.94
CA THR A 139 -12.76 -13.82 22.97
C THR A 139 -12.06 -15.15 23.21
N GLY A 140 -12.65 -16.03 24.03
CA GLY A 140 -12.18 -17.42 24.17
C GLY A 140 -11.67 -17.79 25.57
N GLY A 141 -11.90 -16.99 26.61
CA GLY A 141 -11.51 -17.33 27.97
C GLY A 141 -10.03 -17.11 28.25
N ASN A 142 -9.38 -16.19 27.54
CA ASN A 142 -7.95 -15.93 27.67
C ASN A 142 -7.65 -15.07 28.91
N THR A 143 -6.54 -15.35 29.60
CA THR A 143 -6.03 -14.51 30.70
C THR A 143 -5.09 -13.41 30.18
N ALA A 144 -4.72 -12.48 31.05
CA ALA A 144 -3.74 -11.43 30.74
C ALA A 144 -2.42 -11.99 30.14
N LEU A 145 -1.98 -13.17 30.59
CA LEU A 145 -0.73 -13.80 30.14
C LEU A 145 -0.86 -14.43 28.73
N HIS A 146 -2.02 -14.96 28.35
CA HIS A 146 -2.30 -15.40 26.97
C HIS A 146 -2.27 -14.22 25.99
N TRP A 147 -2.94 -13.11 26.37
CA TRP A 147 -2.92 -11.86 25.61
C TRP A 147 -1.49 -11.32 25.47
N ALA A 148 -0.69 -11.40 26.53
CA ALA A 148 0.70 -10.96 26.50
C ALA A 148 1.58 -11.84 25.59
N ALA A 149 1.44 -13.17 25.68
CA ALA A 149 2.15 -14.12 24.82
C ALA A 149 1.77 -13.94 23.34
N SER A 150 0.48 -13.72 23.06
CA SER A 150 -0.03 -13.50 21.71
C SER A 150 0.38 -12.16 21.09
N PHE A 151 0.38 -11.06 21.87
CA PHE A 151 0.39 -9.69 21.30
C PHE A 151 1.45 -8.71 21.84
N SER A 152 2.22 -9.04 22.89
CA SER A 152 3.09 -8.07 23.59
C SER A 152 4.56 -8.48 23.70
N GLY A 153 5.44 -7.56 24.09
CA GLY A 153 6.87 -7.83 24.33
C GLY A 153 7.18 -8.47 25.69
N ILE A 154 8.40 -8.98 25.85
CA ILE A 154 8.90 -9.63 27.08
C ILE A 154 8.78 -8.74 28.34
N ASP A 155 8.84 -7.41 28.20
CA ASP A 155 8.68 -6.48 29.33
C ASP A 155 7.29 -6.59 29.98
N ILE A 156 6.24 -6.80 29.17
CA ILE A 156 4.87 -7.00 29.66
C ILE A 156 4.71 -8.39 30.28
N ILE A 157 5.34 -9.42 29.69
CA ILE A 157 5.41 -10.76 30.28
C ILE A 157 6.04 -10.69 31.68
N LYS A 158 7.15 -9.95 31.85
CA LYS A 158 7.81 -9.75 33.15
C LYS A 158 6.95 -9.02 34.17
N ILE A 159 6.37 -7.87 33.78
CA ILE A 159 5.45 -7.11 34.64
C ILE A 159 4.25 -7.97 35.08
N LEU A 160 3.75 -8.86 34.22
CA LEU A 160 2.69 -9.79 34.60
C LEU A 160 3.22 -10.87 35.56
N LEU A 161 4.35 -11.51 35.26
CA LEU A 161 4.95 -12.58 36.09
C LEU A 161 5.34 -12.09 37.50
N GLU A 162 5.77 -10.84 37.65
CA GLU A 162 5.99 -10.16 38.93
C GLU A 162 4.76 -10.18 39.88
N HIS A 163 3.55 -10.41 39.33
CA HIS A 163 2.29 -10.48 40.07
C HIS A 163 1.76 -11.91 40.26
N ASN A 164 2.58 -12.95 40.08
CA ASN A 164 2.25 -14.38 40.24
C ASN A 164 0.92 -14.82 39.55
N PRO A 165 0.81 -14.69 38.22
CA PRO A 165 -0.28 -15.26 37.44
C PRO A 165 -0.19 -16.78 37.41
N ASP A 166 -1.31 -17.44 37.11
CA ASP A 166 -1.31 -18.85 36.74
C ASP A 166 -0.71 -19.01 35.34
N VAL A 167 0.59 -19.31 35.31
CA VAL A 167 1.39 -19.54 34.10
C VAL A 167 0.85 -20.71 33.26
N ASN A 168 0.10 -21.63 33.91
CA ASN A 168 -0.50 -22.80 33.30
C ASN A 168 -2.03 -22.69 33.14
N ALA A 169 -2.58 -21.48 33.28
CA ALA A 169 -3.99 -21.22 33.03
C ALA A 169 -4.37 -21.68 31.62
N ILE A 170 -5.50 -22.38 31.49
CA ILE A 170 -6.05 -22.81 30.20
C ILE A 170 -7.17 -21.88 29.73
N ASN A 171 -7.20 -21.52 28.44
CA ASN A 171 -8.36 -20.85 27.83
C ASN A 171 -9.48 -21.85 27.47
N SER A 172 -10.51 -21.41 26.73
CA SER A 172 -11.64 -22.28 26.34
C SER A 172 -11.30 -23.36 25.31
N ASP A 173 -10.24 -23.17 24.51
CA ASP A 173 -9.67 -24.20 23.62
C ASP A 173 -8.71 -25.14 24.39
N GLY A 174 -8.44 -24.86 25.66
CA GLY A 174 -7.50 -25.60 26.49
C GLY A 174 -6.03 -25.28 26.22
N THR A 175 -5.70 -24.28 25.39
CA THR A 175 -4.30 -23.83 25.24
C THR A 175 -3.85 -23.08 26.49
N THR A 176 -2.54 -23.05 26.72
CA THR A 176 -1.88 -22.26 27.77
C THR A 176 -1.05 -21.14 27.14
N PRO A 177 -0.62 -20.09 27.88
CA PRO A 177 0.22 -19.03 27.32
C PRO A 177 1.51 -19.52 26.65
N LEU A 178 2.04 -20.68 27.08
CA LEU A 178 3.21 -21.30 26.45
C LEU A 178 2.92 -21.87 25.06
N HIS A 179 1.70 -22.36 24.81
CA HIS A 179 1.28 -22.76 23.45
C HIS A 179 1.29 -21.54 22.51
N ASP A 180 0.73 -20.42 22.97
CA ASP A 180 0.62 -19.19 22.18
C ASP A 180 2.03 -18.61 21.88
N ALA A 181 2.92 -18.60 22.89
CA ALA A 181 4.31 -18.17 22.73
C ALA A 181 5.11 -19.04 21.74
N VAL A 182 4.91 -20.37 21.77
CA VAL A 182 5.55 -21.30 20.80
C VAL A 182 4.96 -21.13 19.40
N LEU A 183 3.64 -20.95 19.25
CA LEU A 183 2.98 -20.70 17.96
C LEU A 183 3.42 -19.38 17.31
N ARG A 184 3.69 -18.36 18.14
CA ARG A 184 4.29 -17.08 17.73
C ARG A 184 5.77 -17.22 17.36
N GLY A 185 6.47 -18.21 17.93
CA GLY A 185 7.88 -18.47 17.69
C GLY A 185 8.84 -17.66 18.56
N ASP A 186 8.36 -17.03 19.64
CA ASP A 186 9.13 -16.07 20.44
C ASP A 186 9.98 -16.77 21.51
N VAL A 187 11.24 -17.04 21.17
CA VAL A 187 12.16 -17.84 21.98
C VAL A 187 12.38 -17.24 23.38
N ASP A 188 12.40 -15.92 23.52
CA ASP A 188 12.69 -15.28 24.80
C ASP A 188 11.46 -15.22 25.72
N ILE A 189 10.25 -15.05 25.17
CA ILE A 189 9.02 -15.26 25.95
C ILE A 189 8.89 -16.73 26.39
N VAL A 190 9.23 -17.69 25.52
CA VAL A 190 9.21 -19.13 25.87
C VAL A 190 10.21 -19.43 27.00
N LYS A 191 11.45 -18.91 26.95
CA LYS A 191 12.40 -19.02 28.07
C LYS A 191 11.83 -18.47 29.38
N GLU A 192 11.23 -17.27 29.34
CA GLU A 192 10.74 -16.58 30.53
C GLU A 192 9.56 -17.34 31.18
N LEU A 193 8.62 -17.84 30.37
CA LEU A 193 7.49 -18.64 30.84
C LEU A 193 7.95 -20.00 31.42
N VAL A 194 8.89 -20.69 30.77
CA VAL A 194 9.45 -21.96 31.26
C VAL A 194 10.24 -21.75 32.56
N ALA A 195 10.99 -20.66 32.69
CA ALA A 195 11.68 -20.30 33.93
C ALA A 195 10.70 -20.05 35.10
N HIS A 196 9.48 -19.60 34.81
CA HIS A 196 8.40 -19.42 35.80
C HIS A 196 7.45 -20.63 35.90
N GLY A 197 7.85 -21.81 35.41
CA GLY A 197 7.16 -23.08 35.66
C GLY A 197 6.02 -23.43 34.69
N ALA A 198 6.04 -22.91 33.46
CA ALA A 198 5.15 -23.37 32.40
C ALA A 198 5.38 -24.85 32.04
N ASP A 199 4.33 -25.67 32.01
CA ASP A 199 4.41 -27.08 31.65
C ASP A 199 4.53 -27.27 30.13
N ILE A 200 5.75 -27.59 29.70
CA ILE A 200 6.12 -27.93 28.32
C ILE A 200 5.35 -29.13 27.73
N ASN A 201 4.71 -29.95 28.57
CA ASN A 201 3.97 -31.16 28.21
C ASN A 201 2.44 -30.98 28.27
N ALA A 202 1.94 -29.85 28.78
CA ALA A 202 0.49 -29.61 28.89
C ALA A 202 -0.13 -29.72 27.50
N LYS A 203 -1.19 -30.52 27.33
CA LYS A 203 -1.82 -30.76 26.02
C LYS A 203 -3.12 -29.98 25.88
N ALA A 204 -3.24 -29.20 24.80
CA ALA A 204 -4.46 -28.48 24.51
C ALA A 204 -5.64 -29.43 24.25
N THR A 205 -6.81 -29.09 24.77
CA THR A 205 -8.03 -29.93 24.73
C THR A 205 -8.96 -29.63 23.56
N GLY A 206 -8.55 -28.73 22.65
CA GLY A 206 -9.31 -28.30 21.49
C GLY A 206 -8.54 -27.29 20.64
N GLY A 207 -9.26 -26.58 19.77
CA GLY A 207 -8.69 -25.58 18.86
C GLY A 207 -7.67 -26.16 17.87
N LYS A 208 -6.82 -25.29 17.32
CA LYS A 208 -5.79 -25.68 16.31
C LYS A 208 -4.64 -26.53 16.90
N SER A 209 -4.58 -26.65 18.22
CA SER A 209 -3.51 -27.32 18.96
C SER A 209 -3.97 -28.65 19.60
N GLU A 210 -5.20 -29.10 19.32
CA GLU A 210 -5.81 -30.27 19.98
C GLU A 210 -4.87 -31.49 20.08
N GLY A 211 -4.68 -32.00 21.30
CA GLY A 211 -3.84 -33.17 21.60
C GLY A 211 -2.32 -32.92 21.55
N LYS A 212 -1.87 -31.75 21.09
CA LYS A 212 -0.46 -31.33 21.07
C LYS A 212 -0.10 -30.58 22.35
N SER A 213 1.17 -30.70 22.74
CA SER A 213 1.84 -29.88 23.76
C SER A 213 2.68 -28.77 23.12
N PRO A 214 3.17 -27.79 23.89
CA PRO A 214 4.14 -26.80 23.40
C PRO A 214 5.39 -27.45 22.78
N LEU A 215 5.87 -28.56 23.33
CA LEU A 215 6.99 -29.32 22.74
C LEU A 215 6.62 -29.96 21.38
N ASP A 216 5.40 -30.50 21.25
CA ASP A 216 4.87 -31.04 19.98
C ASP A 216 4.64 -29.91 18.93
N LEU A 217 4.40 -28.68 19.36
CA LEU A 217 4.22 -27.51 18.48
C LEU A 217 5.55 -26.92 17.98
N ALA A 218 6.65 -27.16 18.70
CA ALA A 218 7.99 -26.71 18.31
C ALA A 218 8.65 -27.60 17.21
N GLU A 219 7.89 -28.44 16.50
CA GLU A 219 8.47 -29.47 15.61
C GLU A 219 9.42 -28.92 14.53
N ASP A 220 9.12 -27.76 13.95
CA ASP A 220 9.93 -27.14 12.88
C ASP A 220 11.00 -26.15 13.38
N ASN A 221 11.03 -25.79 14.67
CA ASN A 221 11.96 -24.79 15.21
C ASN A 221 12.96 -25.41 16.19
N ARG A 222 14.23 -25.44 15.78
CA ARG A 222 15.34 -25.99 16.56
C ARG A 222 15.61 -25.22 17.86
N GLU A 223 15.56 -23.89 17.84
CA GLU A 223 15.90 -23.08 19.02
C GLU A 223 14.82 -23.19 20.10
N LEU A 224 13.54 -23.30 19.70
CA LEU A 224 12.45 -23.61 20.63
C LEU A 224 12.57 -25.03 21.18
N LYS A 225 12.98 -26.03 20.37
CA LYS A 225 13.28 -27.37 20.85
C LYS A 225 14.44 -27.40 21.85
N ASP A 226 15.51 -26.66 21.59
CA ASP A 226 16.67 -26.59 22.47
C ASP A 226 16.36 -25.85 23.80
N VAL A 227 15.34 -24.97 23.83
CA VAL A 227 14.80 -24.32 25.07
C VAL A 227 13.76 -25.19 25.79
N LEU A 228 12.90 -25.91 25.07
CA LEU A 228 11.86 -26.78 25.64
C LEU A 228 12.40 -28.18 26.02
N ALA A 229 13.65 -28.49 25.70
CA ALA A 229 14.32 -29.72 26.13
C ALA A 229 14.68 -29.64 27.62
N PRO A 230 14.40 -30.68 28.43
CA PRO A 230 14.81 -30.71 29.84
C PRO A 230 16.34 -30.73 29.96
N PRO A 231 16.92 -30.07 30.98
CA PRO A 231 18.37 -29.96 31.13
C PRO A 231 19.01 -31.34 31.33
N VAL A 232 20.08 -31.62 30.56
CA VAL A 232 20.79 -32.90 30.59
C VAL A 232 21.63 -33.00 31.87
N ILE A 233 21.03 -33.59 32.92
CA ILE A 233 21.76 -34.00 34.12
C ILE A 233 22.70 -35.15 33.73
N MET A 234 24.01 -34.89 33.66
CA MET A 234 25.00 -35.96 33.59
C MET A 234 25.06 -36.70 34.93
N ASN A 235 24.69 -37.98 34.91
CA ASN A 235 24.53 -38.81 36.10
C ASN A 235 25.81 -38.91 36.96
N GLY A 236 25.66 -38.69 38.26
CA GLY A 236 26.73 -38.76 39.26
C GLY A 236 26.37 -39.61 40.48
N HIS A 237 26.55 -40.93 40.36
CA HIS A 237 26.46 -41.94 41.43
C HIS A 237 25.07 -42.26 42.01
N VAL A 238 25.05 -43.33 42.80
CA VAL A 238 23.90 -44.15 43.20
C VAL A 238 23.85 -44.26 44.72
N GLU A 239 22.70 -44.08 45.35
CA GLU A 239 22.19 -45.04 46.36
C GLU A 239 20.71 -44.84 46.77
N ASN A 240 20.16 -45.90 47.35
CA ASN A 240 18.76 -46.19 47.66
C ASN A 240 18.05 -45.18 48.60
N GLY A 241 16.73 -45.01 48.47
CA GLY A 241 15.92 -44.29 49.48
C GLY A 241 14.39 -44.33 49.27
N GLN A 242 13.70 -45.17 50.04
CA GLN A 242 12.25 -45.40 50.03
C GLN A 242 11.39 -44.17 50.42
N ASN A 243 10.16 -44.10 49.88
CA ASN A 243 8.99 -43.35 50.39
C ASN A 243 9.12 -41.80 50.40
N GLY A 244 8.05 -40.99 50.38
CA GLY A 244 6.63 -41.30 50.19
C GLY A 244 5.71 -40.46 51.09
N VAL A 245 4.80 -39.69 50.46
CA VAL A 245 3.58 -39.07 51.04
C VAL A 245 3.74 -37.75 51.85
N SER A 246 2.99 -36.74 51.37
CA SER A 246 2.34 -35.60 52.08
C SER A 246 3.11 -34.45 52.77
N THR A 247 2.87 -33.23 52.24
CA THR A 247 2.38 -32.00 52.93
C THR A 247 3.24 -31.22 53.94
N GLU A 248 2.87 -29.93 54.09
CA GLU A 248 3.28 -28.97 55.13
C GLU A 248 4.71 -28.39 55.00
N GLN A 249 5.02 -27.14 55.37
CA GLN A 249 4.22 -25.91 55.54
C GLN A 249 5.13 -24.66 55.40
N SER A 250 4.53 -23.48 55.56
CA SER A 250 4.98 -22.07 55.52
C SER A 250 6.30 -21.64 56.22
N GLU A 251 6.53 -20.31 56.19
CA GLU A 251 7.38 -19.46 57.07
C GLU A 251 8.76 -18.99 56.53
N ASP A 252 8.71 -17.80 55.92
CA ASP A 252 9.34 -16.54 56.37
C ASP A 252 10.87 -16.31 56.44
N ALA A 253 11.23 -15.20 55.77
CA ALA A 253 12.09 -14.09 56.23
C ALA A 253 13.64 -14.16 56.21
N ASP A 254 14.20 -13.03 55.77
CA ASP A 254 15.42 -12.35 56.20
C ASP A 254 16.71 -13.15 56.46
N ASN A 255 17.67 -13.04 55.54
CA ASN A 255 18.72 -12.01 55.69
C ASN A 255 19.65 -11.85 54.46
N VAL A 256 20.22 -10.65 54.34
CA VAL A 256 21.40 -10.35 53.50
C VAL A 256 22.58 -10.11 54.44
N PRO A 257 23.79 -10.59 54.10
CA PRO A 257 24.94 -9.69 54.24
C PRO A 257 25.98 -9.79 53.12
N PHE A 258 26.10 -8.67 52.40
CA PHE A 258 27.30 -7.89 52.02
C PHE A 258 28.73 -8.40 52.35
N PHE A 259 29.73 -7.81 51.65
CA PHE A 259 31.20 -7.99 51.70
C PHE A 259 31.75 -9.22 50.94
N SER A 260 32.88 -9.17 50.18
CA SER A 260 33.74 -8.04 49.75
C SER A 260 34.75 -8.48 48.64
N VAL A 261 34.95 -7.74 47.53
CA VAL A 261 36.00 -6.71 47.28
C VAL A 261 37.40 -7.22 46.80
N THR A 262 37.96 -6.52 45.79
CA THR A 262 39.38 -6.35 45.33
C THR A 262 40.15 -7.36 44.44
N LEU A 263 40.71 -6.78 43.35
CA LEU A 263 42.06 -6.93 42.73
C LEU A 263 42.39 -8.23 41.96
N GLU A 264 42.56 -8.19 40.63
CA GLU A 264 43.70 -7.68 39.81
C GLU A 264 44.90 -8.65 39.69
N THR A 265 45.62 -8.53 38.55
CA THR A 265 46.86 -9.22 38.14
C THR A 265 46.74 -10.74 37.83
N GLU A 266 47.55 -11.38 36.96
CA GLU A 266 48.71 -10.91 36.17
C GLU A 266 48.92 -11.71 34.86
N GLU A 267 49.96 -11.30 34.14
CA GLU A 267 50.73 -11.82 32.98
C GLU A 267 51.02 -13.36 32.92
N GLU A 268 51.56 -14.01 31.88
CA GLU A 268 51.99 -13.65 30.49
C GLU A 268 51.74 -14.89 29.54
N GLU A 269 52.49 -15.37 28.52
CA GLU A 269 53.78 -15.17 27.80
C GLU A 269 53.56 -15.48 26.28
N LYS A 270 54.24 -14.87 25.29
CA LYS A 270 55.56 -15.17 24.65
C LYS A 270 55.75 -16.56 23.99
N ALA A 271 56.63 -16.76 22.98
CA ALA A 271 57.20 -15.91 21.90
C ALA A 271 58.06 -16.80 20.94
N GLU A 272 58.98 -16.18 20.16
CA GLU A 272 60.10 -16.73 19.35
C GLU A 272 59.68 -17.35 17.98
N GLU A 273 60.18 -16.90 16.81
CA GLU A 273 61.56 -16.80 16.26
C GLU A 273 62.15 -18.19 15.90
N GLU A 274 62.98 -18.44 14.86
CA GLU A 274 63.98 -17.69 14.07
C GLU A 274 63.82 -17.95 12.53
N LYS A 275 64.66 -17.52 11.57
CA LYS A 275 65.36 -16.24 11.19
C LYS A 275 66.22 -16.55 9.92
N GLU A 276 67.03 -15.58 9.44
CA GLU A 276 68.10 -15.72 8.40
C GLU A 276 67.73 -16.12 6.93
N SER A 277 68.46 -15.72 5.86
CA SER A 277 69.43 -14.61 5.67
C SER A 277 69.77 -14.32 4.19
N SER A 278 69.96 -13.02 3.83
CA SER A 278 70.84 -12.50 2.73
C SER A 278 70.50 -12.82 1.24
N VAL A 279 71.04 -12.21 0.15
CA VAL A 279 72.16 -11.26 -0.06
C VAL A 279 72.01 -10.46 -1.40
N LYS A 280 72.38 -9.15 -1.42
CA LYS A 280 72.91 -8.28 -2.54
C LYS A 280 72.22 -7.98 -3.89
N ASP A 281 72.48 -6.73 -4.35
CA ASP A 281 72.84 -6.17 -5.68
C ASP A 281 71.97 -6.53 -6.94
N ASP A 282 71.85 -5.76 -8.03
CA ASP A 282 72.61 -4.61 -8.58
C ASP A 282 71.68 -3.64 -9.39
N SER A 283 72.27 -2.61 -10.01
CA SER A 283 71.71 -1.53 -10.82
C SER A 283 71.63 -1.83 -12.33
N THR A 284 70.83 -1.06 -13.12
CA THR A 284 71.20 -0.35 -14.39
C THR A 284 70.02 0.04 -15.33
N THR A 285 70.09 1.29 -15.81
CA THR A 285 69.63 1.92 -17.09
C THR A 285 68.74 1.19 -18.13
N THR A 286 67.60 1.83 -18.50
CA THR A 286 67.24 2.50 -19.80
C THR A 286 67.98 2.17 -21.12
N PRO A 287 67.45 2.52 -22.33
CA PRO A 287 66.06 2.74 -22.81
C PRO A 287 65.78 2.24 -24.27
N GLU A 288 64.53 2.39 -24.77
CA GLU A 288 64.16 2.76 -26.17
C GLU A 288 62.63 3.10 -26.18
N GLN A 289 62.05 4.16 -26.78
CA GLN A 289 62.10 4.72 -28.14
C GLN A 289 61.59 3.76 -29.23
N ALA A 290 60.69 4.10 -30.17
CA ALA A 290 60.05 5.39 -30.51
C ALA A 290 58.81 5.21 -31.43
N ALA A 291 58.24 6.35 -31.85
CA ALA A 291 57.51 6.61 -33.11
C ALA A 291 56.02 6.22 -33.25
N SER A 292 55.23 7.25 -33.58
CA SER A 292 53.87 7.21 -34.12
C SER A 292 53.84 6.77 -35.60
N PRO A 293 52.64 6.76 -36.23
CA PRO A 293 52.47 7.69 -37.35
C PRO A 293 51.23 8.61 -37.22
N GLN A 294 51.19 9.68 -38.03
CA GLN A 294 50.12 10.67 -38.18
C GLN A 294 49.66 10.80 -39.66
N VAL A 295 48.67 11.67 -39.91
CA VAL A 295 48.15 12.21 -41.20
C VAL A 295 47.52 11.20 -42.18
N SER A 296 46.50 11.51 -43.01
CA SER A 296 45.68 12.72 -43.29
C SER A 296 44.23 12.26 -43.64
N SER A 297 43.23 12.98 -44.19
CA SER A 297 43.03 14.28 -44.91
C SER A 297 41.52 14.62 -44.85
N SER A 298 41.03 15.78 -44.37
CA SER A 298 40.94 17.13 -44.99
C SER A 298 39.84 17.32 -46.06
N VAL A 299 39.46 18.59 -46.31
CA VAL A 299 38.33 19.10 -47.15
C VAL A 299 36.95 19.04 -46.46
N GLN A 300 36.06 20.04 -46.46
CA GLN A 300 36.04 21.55 -46.45
C GLN A 300 34.64 22.01 -46.97
N ASP A 301 34.43 23.34 -47.01
CA ASP A 301 33.37 24.11 -47.71
C ASP A 301 32.15 24.44 -46.79
N GLU A 302 32.07 25.63 -46.16
CA GLU A 302 31.75 27.00 -46.67
C GLU A 302 30.21 27.28 -46.66
N ASP A 303 29.62 28.43 -46.27
CA ASP A 303 30.06 29.67 -45.57
C ASP A 303 28.84 30.49 -45.04
N GLU A 304 29.12 31.47 -44.13
CA GLU A 304 28.62 32.86 -43.90
C GLU A 304 27.17 33.32 -44.34
N GLU A 305 26.53 34.42 -43.89
CA GLU A 305 26.88 35.71 -43.22
C GLU A 305 25.60 36.17 -42.42
N GLU A 306 25.66 36.49 -41.12
CA GLU A 306 25.65 37.83 -40.46
C GLU A 306 24.47 38.82 -40.70
N ASP A 307 24.01 39.48 -39.61
CA ASP A 307 23.67 40.92 -39.55
C ASP A 307 23.57 41.37 -38.06
N GLU A 308 24.05 42.58 -37.71
CA GLU A 308 24.36 43.03 -36.32
C GLU A 308 23.23 43.77 -35.59
N VAL A 309 23.25 43.79 -34.23
CA VAL A 309 23.20 45.02 -33.40
C VAL A 309 23.87 44.78 -32.03
N GLU A 310 24.90 45.55 -31.69
CA GLU A 310 25.57 45.58 -30.36
C GLU A 310 25.45 46.99 -29.72
N ILE A 311 25.20 47.06 -28.39
CA ILE A 311 25.52 48.23 -27.53
C ILE A 311 25.89 47.72 -26.11
N ASP A 312 27.01 48.24 -25.58
CA ASP A 312 27.74 47.89 -24.36
C ASP A 312 26.98 47.81 -23.01
N LEU A 313 27.55 47.06 -22.05
CA LEU A 313 28.23 47.66 -20.86
C LEU A 313 29.05 46.65 -20.01
N GLU A 314 30.38 46.73 -20.19
CA GLU A 314 31.56 46.36 -19.36
C GLU A 314 31.51 45.40 -18.13
N THR A 315 32.64 44.69 -17.95
CA THR A 315 33.20 44.08 -16.70
C THR A 315 32.50 42.86 -16.09
N ILE A 316 33.17 41.73 -15.78
CA ILE A 316 34.55 41.46 -15.33
C ILE A 316 35.10 40.15 -15.95
N GLU A 317 36.43 40.03 -16.07
CA GLU A 317 37.11 38.78 -16.42
C GLU A 317 36.88 37.69 -15.34
N GLY A 318 36.35 36.54 -15.75
CA GLY A 318 36.31 35.32 -14.95
C GLY A 318 37.03 34.20 -15.71
N GLU A 319 37.87 33.44 -15.01
CA GLU A 319 38.65 32.36 -15.62
C GLU A 319 37.72 31.23 -16.07
N GLU A 320 37.74 30.88 -17.36
CA GLU A 320 37.11 29.66 -17.86
C GLU A 320 37.96 28.47 -17.40
N GLU A 321 37.65 27.93 -16.21
CA GLU A 321 38.20 26.66 -15.74
C GLU A 321 37.87 25.57 -16.76
N GLU A 322 38.88 24.84 -17.25
CA GLU A 322 38.68 23.70 -18.14
C GLU A 322 37.84 22.64 -17.39
N GLU A 323 36.61 22.39 -17.84
CA GLU A 323 35.73 21.37 -17.25
C GLU A 323 36.35 19.97 -17.43
N GLU A 324 37.12 19.50 -16.43
CA GLU A 324 37.53 18.10 -16.33
C GLU A 324 36.27 17.21 -16.33
N ASP A 325 36.18 16.25 -17.27
CA ASP A 325 35.08 15.28 -17.37
C ASP A 325 34.90 14.49 -16.05
N VAL A 326 34.01 14.98 -15.17
CA VAL A 326 33.74 14.38 -13.86
C VAL A 326 33.08 13.02 -14.04
N GLU A 327 33.77 11.93 -13.68
CA GLU A 327 33.20 10.58 -13.72
C GLU A 327 32.01 10.47 -12.74
N VAL A 328 30.80 10.50 -13.28
CA VAL A 328 29.54 10.49 -12.51
C VAL A 328 29.38 9.14 -11.80
N ASP A 329 29.20 9.18 -10.48
CA ASP A 329 29.07 7.98 -9.66
C ASP A 329 27.83 7.16 -10.10
N PRO A 330 28.00 5.92 -10.60
CA PRO A 330 26.93 5.14 -11.23
C PRO A 330 25.81 4.73 -10.26
N ARG A 331 25.98 4.96 -8.96
CA ARG A 331 24.90 4.78 -7.97
C ARG A 331 23.84 5.88 -8.06
N LEU A 332 24.22 7.09 -8.43
CA LEU A 332 23.28 8.23 -8.52
C LEU A 332 22.18 7.97 -9.55
N THR A 333 22.46 7.17 -10.58
CA THR A 333 21.48 6.73 -11.59
C THR A 333 20.32 5.91 -11.00
N PHE A 334 20.47 5.32 -9.81
CA PHE A 334 19.45 4.55 -9.10
C PHE A 334 18.62 5.37 -8.09
N LEU A 335 18.83 6.69 -7.97
CA LEU A 335 17.88 7.58 -7.31
C LEU A 335 16.51 7.49 -8.01
N TRP A 336 15.43 7.30 -7.26
CA TRP A 336 14.11 7.08 -7.84
C TRP A 336 12.97 7.77 -7.07
N PRO A 337 12.05 8.49 -7.75
CA PRO A 337 12.11 8.89 -9.16
C PRO A 337 13.38 9.68 -9.52
N GLN A 338 13.92 9.48 -10.72
CA GLN A 338 15.14 10.17 -11.18
C GLN A 338 14.96 11.69 -11.08
N PRO A 339 15.88 12.43 -10.41
CA PRO A 339 15.78 13.88 -10.32
C PRO A 339 15.83 14.57 -11.68
N GLN A 340 15.31 15.80 -11.76
CA GLN A 340 15.34 16.63 -12.96
C GLN A 340 16.76 17.07 -13.36
N GLN A 341 17.58 17.43 -12.36
CA GLN A 341 18.98 17.84 -12.56
C GLN A 341 19.84 17.34 -11.40
N VAL A 342 20.96 16.71 -11.73
CA VAL A 342 22.04 16.32 -10.80
C VAL A 342 23.35 16.79 -11.42
N ILE A 343 24.12 17.59 -10.69
CA ILE A 343 25.48 18.03 -11.06
C ILE A 343 26.43 17.45 -10.03
N GLN A 344 27.33 16.56 -10.43
CA GLN A 344 28.44 16.11 -9.57
C GLN A 344 29.60 17.11 -9.69
N LYS A 345 30.36 17.30 -8.60
CA LYS A 345 31.52 18.20 -8.53
C LYS A 345 32.74 17.41 -8.04
N ASN A 346 33.93 17.77 -8.51
CA ASN A 346 35.18 17.17 -8.03
C ASN A 346 35.44 17.55 -6.56
N GLY A 347 35.89 16.59 -5.74
CA GLY A 347 36.24 16.81 -4.33
C GLY A 347 35.96 15.61 -3.42
N ASP A 348 36.37 15.74 -2.14
CA ASP A 348 36.20 14.71 -1.12
C ASP A 348 34.73 14.38 -0.84
N ARG A 349 34.43 13.09 -0.59
CA ARG A 349 33.08 12.59 -0.33
C ARG A 349 32.59 12.96 1.07
N PHE A 350 31.32 13.33 1.16
CA PHE A 350 30.63 13.56 2.43
C PHE A 350 30.40 12.26 3.21
N ILE A 351 30.89 12.21 4.45
CA ILE A 351 30.68 11.10 5.38
C ILE A 351 29.66 11.52 6.45
N LEU A 352 28.49 10.88 6.45
CA LEU A 352 27.48 11.05 7.49
C LEU A 352 27.88 10.25 8.74
N SER A 353 27.94 10.91 9.90
CA SER A 353 28.20 10.24 11.18
C SER A 353 27.03 9.34 11.59
N GLN A 354 27.28 8.31 12.40
CA GLN A 354 26.23 7.44 12.95
C GLN A 354 25.22 8.26 13.77
N ASP A 355 25.70 9.00 14.77
CA ASP A 355 24.93 10.05 15.45
C ASP A 355 25.22 11.39 14.75
N PHE A 356 24.20 12.03 14.16
CA PHE A 356 24.36 13.31 13.43
C PHE A 356 23.21 14.28 13.75
N SER A 357 23.50 15.59 13.69
CA SER A 357 22.49 16.64 13.90
C SER A 357 21.90 17.17 12.58
N VAL A 358 20.61 17.50 12.65
CA VAL A 358 19.82 18.18 11.62
C VAL A 358 19.34 19.51 12.20
N GLN A 359 19.85 20.63 11.67
CA GLN A 359 19.33 21.95 12.01
C GLN A 359 18.12 22.30 11.13
N LEU A 360 17.04 22.77 11.75
CA LEU A 360 15.83 23.21 11.07
C LEU A 360 15.68 24.74 11.07
N ALA A 361 15.50 25.32 9.88
CA ALA A 361 15.21 26.74 9.67
C ALA A 361 13.92 26.93 8.85
N ALA A 362 13.19 28.01 9.13
CA ALA A 362 12.06 28.44 8.31
C ALA A 362 12.00 29.96 8.27
N ILE A 363 11.58 30.52 7.13
CA ILE A 363 11.38 31.97 7.01
C ILE A 363 10.24 32.40 7.95
N PRO A 364 10.37 33.48 8.76
CA PRO A 364 9.35 33.92 9.74
C PRO A 364 7.96 34.25 9.18
N GLN A 365 7.78 34.24 7.86
CA GLN A 365 6.51 34.46 7.16
C GLN A 365 5.81 33.13 6.76
N SER A 366 6.47 31.98 6.97
CA SER A 366 6.07 30.69 6.39
C SER A 366 5.38 29.71 7.36
N GLY A 367 5.45 29.92 8.67
CA GLY A 367 4.79 29.06 9.68
C GLY A 367 5.68 28.69 10.87
N THR A 368 5.24 27.70 11.65
CA THR A 368 5.99 27.07 12.74
C THR A 368 6.99 26.03 12.22
N LEU A 369 8.04 25.71 12.99
CA LEU A 369 8.96 24.60 12.69
C LEU A 369 8.34 23.22 12.93
N GLU A 370 7.24 23.14 13.66
CA GLU A 370 6.58 21.92 14.12
C GLU A 370 6.28 20.91 12.99
N PRO A 371 5.68 21.29 11.83
CA PRO A 371 5.51 20.35 10.72
C PRO A 371 6.81 19.85 10.08
N MET A 372 7.93 20.57 10.22
CA MET A 372 9.26 20.11 9.78
C MET A 372 9.85 19.09 10.76
N VAL A 373 9.59 19.26 12.06
CA VAL A 373 9.97 18.30 13.12
C VAL A 373 9.19 16.99 12.97
N ASP A 374 7.89 17.05 12.70
CA ASP A 374 7.06 15.85 12.46
C ASP A 374 7.53 15.08 11.23
N LEU A 375 7.77 15.78 10.12
CA LEU A 375 8.30 15.24 8.88
C LEU A 375 9.65 14.52 9.09
N TRP A 376 10.59 15.16 9.79
CA TRP A 376 11.87 14.54 10.13
C TRP A 376 11.73 13.40 11.16
N THR A 377 10.71 13.43 12.03
CA THR A 377 10.40 12.32 12.95
C THR A 377 9.94 11.06 12.21
N ILE A 378 9.38 11.19 11.00
CA ILE A 378 9.04 10.06 10.12
C ILE A 378 10.30 9.55 9.41
N GLN A 379 11.06 10.43 8.75
CA GLN A 379 12.22 10.02 7.94
C GLN A 379 13.40 9.50 8.78
N SER A 380 13.57 10.01 10.02
CA SER A 380 14.61 9.53 10.95
C SER A 380 14.39 8.09 11.41
N ALA A 381 13.16 7.57 11.42
CA ALA A 381 12.91 6.15 11.68
C ALA A 381 13.51 5.26 10.57
N VAL A 382 13.36 5.66 9.30
CA VAL A 382 13.92 4.94 8.14
C VAL A 382 15.46 4.97 8.14
N LEU A 383 16.07 6.03 8.67
CA LEU A 383 17.51 6.13 8.89
C LEU A 383 17.99 5.28 10.08
N MET A 384 17.20 5.19 11.15
CA MET A 384 17.48 4.37 12.33
C MET A 384 17.51 2.88 12.00
N GLU A 385 16.60 2.40 11.12
CA GLU A 385 16.63 1.04 10.56
C GLU A 385 17.93 0.72 9.78
N LYS A 386 18.68 1.73 9.34
CA LYS A 386 19.99 1.59 8.66
C LYS A 386 21.17 2.01 9.55
N GLY A 387 20.96 2.14 10.85
CA GLY A 387 22.02 2.40 11.85
C GLY A 387 22.44 3.87 12.00
N TYR A 388 21.62 4.83 11.53
CA TYR A 388 21.86 6.26 11.71
C TYR A 388 20.86 6.89 12.68
N ARG A 389 21.36 7.68 13.63
CA ARG A 389 20.59 8.39 14.64
C ARG A 389 20.60 9.90 14.35
N CYS A 390 19.47 10.38 13.85
CA CYS A 390 19.21 11.81 13.66
C CYS A 390 18.90 12.49 15.01
N VAL A 391 19.56 13.61 15.30
CA VAL A 391 19.22 14.53 16.41
C VAL A 391 18.70 15.84 15.80
N LEU A 392 17.51 16.29 16.21
CA LEU A 392 16.89 17.50 15.66
C LEU A 392 17.20 18.74 16.50
N GLU A 393 17.72 19.79 15.87
CA GLU A 393 18.14 21.04 16.50
C GLU A 393 17.26 22.22 16.07
N ASN A 394 16.49 22.72 17.04
CA ASN A 394 15.53 23.81 16.85
C ASN A 394 16.19 25.21 16.97
N SER A 395 17.19 25.48 16.12
CA SER A 395 17.94 26.76 16.13
C SER A 395 17.53 27.69 14.98
N VAL A 396 16.83 28.78 15.33
CA VAL A 396 16.25 29.77 14.40
C VAL A 396 17.20 30.94 14.07
N VAL A 397 18.33 31.08 14.78
CA VAL A 397 19.06 32.38 14.87
C VAL A 397 20.45 32.38 14.23
N CYS A 398 21.19 31.27 14.28
CA CYS A 398 22.48 31.09 13.60
C CYS A 398 22.61 29.65 13.08
N LEU A 399 23.29 29.47 11.95
CA LEU A 399 23.78 28.16 11.52
C LEU A 399 24.82 27.68 12.55
N ASP A 400 24.67 26.44 13.04
CA ASP A 400 25.72 25.83 13.86
C ASP A 400 26.84 25.28 12.94
N PRO A 401 28.11 25.69 13.11
CA PRO A 401 29.21 25.20 12.28
C PRO A 401 29.50 23.69 12.40
N SER A 402 28.90 23.00 13.36
CA SER A 402 29.02 21.55 13.57
C SER A 402 27.86 20.72 12.98
N ALA A 403 26.78 21.36 12.53
CA ALA A 403 25.63 20.66 11.96
C ALA A 403 25.96 20.03 10.59
N GLN A 404 25.92 18.69 10.52
CA GLN A 404 26.18 17.96 9.26
C GLN A 404 25.05 18.12 8.23
N VAL A 405 23.82 18.39 8.68
CA VAL A 405 22.65 18.56 7.81
C VAL A 405 21.86 19.81 8.19
N VAL A 406 21.56 20.66 7.21
CA VAL A 406 20.79 21.91 7.39
C VAL A 406 19.56 21.88 6.47
N CYS A 407 18.36 22.04 7.03
CA CYS A 407 17.10 22.04 6.29
C CYS A 407 16.39 23.40 6.38
N ASN A 408 15.95 23.94 5.24
CA ASN A 408 15.25 25.23 5.18
C ASN A 408 14.03 25.18 4.25
N ILE A 409 12.90 25.74 4.68
CA ILE A 409 11.76 26.04 3.79
C ILE A 409 11.84 27.52 3.35
N ASN A 410 12.09 27.70 2.05
CA ASN A 410 12.20 28.99 1.39
C ASN A 410 11.58 28.91 -0.03
N PRO A 411 10.40 29.51 -0.28
CA PRO A 411 9.77 29.50 -1.59
C PRO A 411 10.44 30.43 -2.62
N LEU A 412 11.20 31.44 -2.19
CA LEU A 412 11.71 32.51 -3.06
C LEU A 412 12.57 32.05 -4.26
N PRO A 413 13.48 31.05 -4.15
CA PRO A 413 14.28 30.58 -5.29
C PRO A 413 13.52 29.64 -6.25
N PHE A 414 12.30 29.21 -5.93
CA PHE A 414 11.57 28.19 -6.70
C PHE A 414 10.41 28.78 -7.52
N LYS A 415 10.23 28.25 -8.74
CA LYS A 415 9.15 28.66 -9.67
C LYS A 415 7.92 27.74 -9.64
N ARG A 416 7.93 26.69 -8.80
CA ARG A 416 6.93 25.63 -8.74
C ARG A 416 6.78 25.13 -7.30
N GLU A 417 5.58 24.64 -6.99
CA GLU A 417 5.32 23.84 -5.78
C GLU A 417 6.11 22.51 -5.80
N GLU A 418 6.21 21.82 -4.67
CA GLU A 418 6.88 20.52 -4.46
C GLU A 418 8.38 20.50 -4.86
N SER A 419 8.99 21.66 -5.12
CA SER A 419 10.35 21.79 -5.64
C SER A 419 11.38 21.93 -4.51
N TYR A 420 12.60 21.46 -4.77
CA TYR A 420 13.70 21.54 -3.79
C TYR A 420 15.08 21.52 -4.44
N ARG A 421 16.08 21.79 -3.60
CA ARG A 421 17.51 21.64 -3.89
C ARG A 421 18.20 20.89 -2.75
N ILE A 422 19.13 20.00 -3.10
CA ILE A 422 20.06 19.36 -2.17
C ILE A 422 21.47 19.69 -2.64
N SER A 423 22.30 20.26 -1.77
CA SER A 423 23.70 20.57 -2.03
C SER A 423 24.58 19.82 -1.03
N VAL A 424 25.49 18.99 -1.52
CA VAL A 424 26.40 18.15 -0.73
C VAL A 424 27.83 18.67 -0.92
N THR A 425 28.48 19.01 0.19
CA THR A 425 29.93 19.30 0.25
C THR A 425 30.62 18.25 1.13
N ASP A 426 31.96 18.23 1.14
CA ASP A 426 32.75 17.35 2.02
C ASP A 426 32.33 17.38 3.49
N LYS A 427 31.84 18.52 3.99
CA LYS A 427 31.50 18.75 5.41
C LYS A 427 30.01 18.73 5.73
N MET A 428 29.12 19.11 4.80
CA MET A 428 27.72 19.38 5.12
C MET A 428 26.75 19.13 3.94
N VAL A 429 25.51 18.78 4.28
CA VAL A 429 24.39 18.68 3.34
C VAL A 429 23.36 19.77 3.62
N THR A 430 23.10 20.61 2.63
CA THR A 430 22.05 21.63 2.68
C THR A 430 20.84 21.19 1.88
N ILE A 431 19.66 21.20 2.51
CA ILE A 431 18.37 20.91 1.89
C ILE A 431 17.53 22.19 1.93
N VAL A 432 17.10 22.68 0.75
CA VAL A 432 16.21 23.84 0.64
C VAL A 432 14.97 23.43 -0.16
N ALA A 433 13.78 23.65 0.39
CA ALA A 433 12.52 23.29 -0.24
C ALA A 433 11.58 24.50 -0.41
N ALA A 434 10.74 24.46 -1.44
CA ALA A 434 9.73 25.49 -1.69
C ALA A 434 8.61 25.47 -0.64
N ASP A 435 8.21 24.27 -0.22
CA ASP A 435 7.08 23.98 0.65
C ASP A 435 7.31 22.66 1.42
N LEU A 436 6.36 22.30 2.31
CA LEU A 436 6.43 21.07 3.11
C LEU A 436 6.44 19.77 2.27
N PRO A 437 5.61 19.60 1.21
CA PRO A 437 5.75 18.49 0.27
C PRO A 437 7.14 18.42 -0.39
N GLY A 438 7.70 19.55 -0.82
CA GLY A 438 9.06 19.62 -1.37
C GLY A 438 10.11 19.14 -0.37
N LEU A 439 9.95 19.48 0.92
CA LEU A 439 10.83 18.97 1.99
C LEU A 439 10.67 17.46 2.21
N TRP A 440 9.47 16.90 2.04
CA TRP A 440 9.26 15.45 2.09
C TRP A 440 9.99 14.73 0.95
N HIS A 441 9.86 15.22 -0.28
CA HIS A 441 10.55 14.65 -1.45
C HIS A 441 12.08 14.82 -1.36
N ALA A 442 12.54 15.95 -0.81
CA ALA A 442 13.97 16.20 -0.59
C ALA A 442 14.57 15.27 0.46
N THR A 443 13.90 15.11 1.61
CA THR A 443 14.36 14.21 2.67
C THR A 443 14.29 12.74 2.25
N SER A 444 13.25 12.32 1.52
CA SER A 444 13.22 11.01 0.86
C SER A 444 14.43 10.80 -0.07
N THR A 445 14.76 11.78 -0.89
CA THR A 445 15.92 11.71 -1.80
C THR A 445 17.26 11.70 -1.05
N PHE A 446 17.37 12.42 0.07
CA PHE A 446 18.53 12.34 0.97
C PHE A 446 18.66 10.95 1.62
N VAL A 447 17.56 10.36 2.10
CA VAL A 447 17.54 8.97 2.61
C VAL A 447 18.03 7.98 1.54
N GLN A 448 17.61 8.16 0.28
CA GLN A 448 18.11 7.34 -0.84
C GLN A 448 19.60 7.55 -1.11
N LEU A 449 20.12 8.78 -1.09
CA LEU A 449 21.56 9.06 -1.22
C LEU A 449 22.36 8.34 -0.12
N VAL A 450 21.89 8.42 1.14
CA VAL A 450 22.50 7.74 2.29
C VAL A 450 22.46 6.21 2.12
N GLN A 451 21.34 5.64 1.65
CA GLN A 451 21.22 4.20 1.39
C GLN A 451 22.09 3.72 0.22
N LEU A 452 22.29 4.55 -0.81
CA LEU A 452 23.16 4.24 -1.96
C LEU A 452 24.66 4.35 -1.61
N CYS A 453 25.04 5.32 -0.78
CA CYS A 453 26.45 5.68 -0.53
C CYS A 453 26.98 5.28 0.86
N HIS A 454 26.14 4.62 1.68
CA HIS A 454 26.27 4.32 3.12
C HIS A 454 27.70 4.19 3.70
N LYS A 455 28.60 3.47 3.02
CA LYS A 455 29.97 3.17 3.52
C LYS A 455 31.11 3.93 2.83
N GLU A 456 30.85 4.55 1.68
CA GLU A 456 31.87 5.21 0.85
C GLU A 456 31.74 6.74 0.84
N GLY A 457 30.60 7.25 1.28
CA GLY A 457 30.30 8.68 1.30
C GLY A 457 29.60 9.17 0.03
N ILE A 458 28.74 10.17 0.21
CA ILE A 458 27.99 10.80 -0.87
C ILE A 458 28.98 11.71 -1.62
N PRO A 459 29.14 11.61 -2.96
CA PRO A 459 30.02 12.51 -3.70
C PRO A 459 29.50 13.95 -3.64
N GLN A 460 30.38 14.94 -3.81
CA GLN A 460 29.95 16.34 -3.84
C GLN A 460 29.04 16.58 -5.04
N LEU A 461 27.85 17.09 -4.79
CA LEU A 461 26.81 17.19 -5.80
C LEU A 461 25.76 18.25 -5.48
N GLU A 462 25.05 18.69 -6.52
CA GLU A 462 23.91 19.57 -6.44
C GLU A 462 22.73 18.96 -7.21
N ILE A 463 21.67 18.60 -6.48
CA ILE A 463 20.39 18.18 -7.06
C ILE A 463 19.46 19.39 -7.05
N SER A 464 18.88 19.74 -8.20
CA SER A 464 17.71 20.62 -8.28
C SER A 464 16.55 19.84 -8.89
N ASP A 465 15.42 19.75 -8.19
CA ASP A 465 14.38 18.77 -8.52
C ASP A 465 12.95 19.31 -8.33
N TRP A 466 12.02 18.78 -9.13
CA TRP A 466 10.61 19.15 -9.18
C TRP A 466 9.79 18.10 -9.96
N PRO A 467 8.47 17.97 -9.73
CA PRO A 467 7.65 17.08 -10.54
C PRO A 467 7.36 17.64 -11.95
N SER A 468 7.30 16.75 -12.94
CA SER A 468 6.81 17.04 -14.31
C SER A 468 5.28 17.07 -14.40
N ILE A 469 4.57 16.37 -13.50
CA ILE A 469 3.10 16.38 -13.40
C ILE A 469 2.69 16.70 -11.96
N LYS A 470 1.77 17.67 -11.78
CA LYS A 470 1.34 18.14 -10.46
C LYS A 470 0.61 17.04 -9.67
N HIS A 471 -0.49 16.50 -10.19
CA HIS A 471 -1.24 15.46 -9.50
C HIS A 471 -0.76 14.08 -9.96
N ARG A 472 -0.17 13.31 -9.04
CA ARG A 472 0.42 11.99 -9.28
C ARG A 472 -0.34 11.00 -8.41
N ALA A 473 -1.33 10.36 -9.01
CA ALA A 473 -2.35 9.59 -8.31
C ALA A 473 -2.28 8.08 -8.64
N VAL A 474 -2.61 7.25 -7.64
CA VAL A 474 -2.86 5.80 -7.82
C VAL A 474 -4.31 5.49 -7.47
N MET A 475 -4.96 4.59 -8.21
CA MET A 475 -6.31 4.08 -7.89
C MET A 475 -6.27 2.61 -7.50
N LEU A 476 -6.87 2.27 -6.36
CA LEU A 476 -7.11 0.90 -5.90
C LEU A 476 -8.60 0.54 -6.05
N ASP A 477 -8.89 -0.62 -6.67
CA ASP A 477 -10.24 -1.14 -6.85
C ASP A 477 -10.67 -1.99 -5.65
N LEU A 478 -11.43 -1.39 -4.73
CA LEU A 478 -12.02 -2.07 -3.56
C LEU A 478 -13.34 -2.77 -3.91
N SER A 479 -14.02 -2.32 -4.98
CA SER A 479 -15.34 -2.84 -5.41
C SER A 479 -15.34 -4.32 -5.79
N ALA A 480 -14.16 -4.88 -6.03
CA ALA A 480 -13.91 -6.24 -6.45
C ALA A 480 -13.74 -7.26 -5.31
N GLY A 481 -13.98 -6.84 -4.04
CA GLY A 481 -13.69 -7.67 -2.86
C GLY A 481 -12.19 -7.86 -2.60
N ARG A 482 -11.30 -7.33 -3.43
CA ARG A 482 -9.85 -7.29 -3.17
C ARG A 482 -9.50 -6.12 -2.26
N VAL A 483 -10.13 -6.10 -1.10
CA VAL A 483 -9.98 -5.07 -0.08
C VAL A 483 -8.74 -5.39 0.75
N PRO A 484 -7.67 -4.57 0.68
CA PRO A 484 -6.51 -4.76 1.55
C PRO A 484 -6.91 -4.67 3.02
N ARG A 485 -6.16 -5.37 3.88
CA ARG A 485 -6.16 -5.06 5.31
C ARG A 485 -5.50 -3.70 5.56
N MET A 486 -5.80 -3.07 6.69
CA MET A 486 -5.25 -1.76 7.00
C MET A 486 -3.70 -1.76 7.09
N ASP A 487 -3.07 -2.80 7.65
CA ASP A 487 -1.59 -2.92 7.66
C ASP A 487 -1.01 -2.88 6.24
N THR A 488 -1.61 -3.65 5.33
CA THR A 488 -1.22 -3.77 3.92
C THR A 488 -1.47 -2.46 3.17
N LEU A 489 -2.55 -1.74 3.48
CA LEU A 489 -2.84 -0.43 2.89
C LEU A 489 -1.86 0.65 3.38
N LEU A 490 -1.53 0.68 4.67
CA LEU A 490 -0.54 1.60 5.24
C LEU A 490 0.87 1.34 4.70
N GLN A 491 1.23 0.06 4.47
CA GLN A 491 2.45 -0.33 3.76
C GLN A 491 2.47 0.20 2.32
N LEU A 492 1.37 0.05 1.56
CA LEU A 492 1.25 0.64 0.21
C LEU A 492 1.35 2.17 0.23
N VAL A 493 0.75 2.85 1.21
CA VAL A 493 0.87 4.31 1.37
C VAL A 493 2.30 4.74 1.68
N ASN A 494 3.05 4.00 2.52
CA ASN A 494 4.49 4.23 2.70
C ASN A 494 5.25 4.11 1.37
N SER A 495 5.04 3.05 0.61
CA SER A 495 5.69 2.85 -0.70
C SER A 495 5.34 3.96 -1.69
N PHE A 496 4.07 4.37 -1.78
CA PHE A 496 3.64 5.45 -2.67
C PHE A 496 4.26 6.80 -2.27
N ALA A 497 4.40 7.08 -0.97
CA ALA A 497 4.98 8.33 -0.47
C ALA A 497 6.50 8.43 -0.74
N GLN A 498 7.24 7.33 -0.63
CA GLN A 498 8.66 7.27 -1.01
C GLN A 498 8.85 7.31 -2.54
N LEU A 499 7.88 6.80 -3.31
CA LEU A 499 7.79 6.95 -4.77
C LEU A 499 7.23 8.31 -5.22
N LYS A 500 7.14 9.30 -4.31
CA LYS A 500 6.70 10.68 -4.57
C LYS A 500 5.30 10.83 -5.19
N TYR A 501 4.40 9.86 -5.01
CA TYR A 501 2.96 10.03 -5.31
C TYR A 501 2.31 10.96 -4.26
N ASN A 502 1.27 11.71 -4.65
CA ASN A 502 0.60 12.67 -3.77
C ASN A 502 -0.94 12.49 -3.69
N GLU A 503 -1.54 11.54 -4.41
CA GLU A 503 -2.97 11.22 -4.31
C GLU A 503 -3.28 9.72 -4.35
N LEU A 504 -4.24 9.27 -3.53
CA LEU A 504 -4.72 7.88 -3.48
C LEU A 504 -6.24 7.83 -3.66
N HIS A 505 -6.69 7.21 -4.74
CA HIS A 505 -8.11 7.02 -5.05
C HIS A 505 -8.59 5.64 -4.59
N LEU A 506 -9.62 5.62 -3.73
CA LEU A 506 -10.30 4.39 -3.32
C LEU A 506 -11.56 4.21 -4.18
N TYR A 507 -11.55 3.24 -5.09
CA TYR A 507 -12.66 2.97 -6.01
C TYR A 507 -13.66 1.96 -5.44
N VAL A 508 -14.92 2.38 -5.35
CA VAL A 508 -16.05 1.61 -4.81
C VAL A 508 -17.26 1.67 -5.74
N LYS A 509 -18.01 0.57 -5.81
CA LYS A 509 -19.29 0.49 -6.55
C LYS A 509 -20.42 0.29 -5.55
N ALA A 510 -21.47 1.09 -5.67
CA ALA A 510 -22.72 0.88 -4.94
C ALA A 510 -23.74 0.15 -5.83
N TYR A 511 -24.63 -0.62 -5.20
CA TYR A 511 -25.84 -1.14 -5.82
C TYR A 511 -27.06 -0.95 -4.91
N LYS A 512 -28.26 -1.02 -5.49
CA LYS A 512 -29.51 -0.83 -4.75
C LYS A 512 -29.63 -1.89 -3.65
N ASP A 513 -30.05 -1.46 -2.47
CA ASP A 513 -30.25 -2.30 -1.27
C ASP A 513 -28.95 -2.96 -0.72
N SER A 514 -27.77 -2.54 -1.17
CA SER A 514 -26.48 -2.98 -0.61
C SER A 514 -26.25 -2.44 0.81
N PRO A 515 -25.76 -3.26 1.77
CA PRO A 515 -25.22 -2.78 3.03
C PRO A 515 -24.08 -1.78 2.80
N ILE A 516 -23.99 -0.74 3.64
CA ILE A 516 -22.96 0.29 3.51
C ILE A 516 -21.53 -0.27 3.65
N HIS A 517 -21.36 -1.35 4.42
CA HIS A 517 -20.10 -2.09 4.57
C HIS A 517 -19.68 -2.80 3.26
N ASP A 518 -20.64 -3.26 2.46
CA ASP A 518 -20.33 -3.97 1.20
C ASP A 518 -19.99 -3.00 0.07
N THR A 519 -20.40 -1.73 0.19
CA THR A 519 -19.93 -0.63 -0.67
C THR A 519 -18.62 -0.03 -0.16
N MET A 520 -18.50 0.23 1.15
CA MET A 520 -17.32 0.82 1.79
C MET A 520 -16.88 -0.04 2.99
N PRO A 521 -15.89 -0.93 2.80
CA PRO A 521 -15.55 -1.98 3.76
C PRO A 521 -14.83 -1.46 5.01
N TYR A 522 -14.22 -0.27 4.93
CA TYR A 522 -13.58 0.37 6.07
C TYR A 522 -14.59 1.18 6.90
N SER A 523 -14.46 1.08 8.22
CA SER A 523 -15.16 1.91 9.19
C SER A 523 -14.77 3.39 9.08
N GLY A 524 -15.59 4.27 9.66
CA GLY A 524 -15.28 5.71 9.70
C GLY A 524 -14.00 6.04 10.49
N SER A 525 -13.68 5.23 11.51
CA SER A 525 -12.41 5.31 12.25
C SER A 525 -11.23 4.87 11.41
N GLU A 526 -11.29 3.69 10.77
CA GLU A 526 -10.22 3.20 9.88
C GLU A 526 -9.88 4.20 8.76
N LEU A 527 -10.90 4.88 8.21
CA LEU A 527 -10.69 5.87 7.16
C LEU A 527 -10.12 7.19 7.70
N LEU A 528 -10.46 7.59 8.91
CA LEU A 528 -9.87 8.77 9.56
C LEU A 528 -8.39 8.51 9.92
N ASP A 529 -8.08 7.33 10.47
CA ASP A 529 -6.72 6.90 10.79
C ASP A 529 -5.86 6.84 9.51
N LEU A 530 -6.41 6.28 8.42
CA LEU A 530 -5.80 6.28 7.10
C LEU A 530 -5.61 7.69 6.53
N GLU A 531 -6.61 8.57 6.61
CA GLU A 531 -6.56 9.93 6.09
C GLU A 531 -5.49 10.75 6.81
N VAL A 532 -5.38 10.64 8.15
CA VAL A 532 -4.30 11.24 8.94
C VAL A 532 -2.93 10.66 8.54
N PHE A 533 -2.81 9.34 8.42
CA PHE A 533 -1.54 8.69 8.05
C PHE A 533 -1.06 9.08 6.64
N CYS A 534 -1.99 9.28 5.70
CA CYS A 534 -1.73 9.78 4.36
C CYS A 534 -1.35 11.28 4.38
N GLN A 535 -2.05 12.10 5.17
CA GLN A 535 -1.76 13.53 5.34
C GLN A 535 -0.33 13.76 5.87
N TRP A 536 0.12 12.96 6.83
CA TRP A 536 1.50 12.98 7.37
C TRP A 536 2.58 12.62 6.33
N ARG A 537 2.17 12.13 5.15
CA ARG A 537 3.01 11.73 4.01
C ARG A 537 2.72 12.56 2.74
N PHE A 538 1.95 13.63 2.87
CA PHE A 538 1.49 14.48 1.77
C PHE A 538 0.72 13.74 0.66
N ILE A 539 0.13 12.58 1.00
CA ILE A 539 -0.82 11.87 0.16
C ILE A 539 -2.24 12.31 0.54
N LYS A 540 -3.00 12.76 -0.46
CA LYS A 540 -4.41 13.12 -0.32
C LYS A 540 -5.32 11.94 -0.69
N LEU A 541 -6.23 11.59 0.21
CA LEU A 541 -7.21 10.53 -0.02
C LEU A 541 -8.40 11.06 -0.85
N VAL A 542 -8.81 10.30 -1.88
CA VAL A 542 -9.87 10.70 -2.82
C VAL A 542 -10.91 9.58 -2.97
N PRO A 543 -12.18 9.82 -2.62
CA PRO A 543 -13.27 8.87 -2.91
C PRO A 543 -13.49 8.79 -4.42
N HIS A 544 -13.57 7.56 -4.95
CA HIS A 544 -13.91 7.29 -6.34
C HIS A 544 -15.16 6.41 -6.37
N ILE A 545 -16.32 7.03 -6.55
CA ILE A 545 -17.64 6.39 -6.41
C ILE A 545 -18.26 6.06 -7.78
N ASP A 546 -18.90 4.90 -7.88
CA ASP A 546 -19.54 4.44 -9.12
C ASP A 546 -20.76 3.54 -8.85
N LEU A 547 -21.50 3.23 -9.91
CA LEU A 547 -22.61 2.26 -9.89
C LEU A 547 -22.17 0.90 -10.42
N MET A 548 -22.78 -0.17 -9.90
CA MET A 548 -22.82 -1.46 -10.61
C MET A 548 -23.51 -1.30 -11.98
N GLU A 549 -23.08 -2.08 -12.97
CA GLU A 549 -23.58 -1.99 -14.34
C GLU A 549 -25.09 -2.30 -14.40
N GLY A 550 -25.84 -1.48 -15.14
CA GLY A 550 -27.31 -1.52 -15.17
C GLY A 550 -28.03 -0.89 -13.97
N GLY A 551 -27.31 -0.38 -12.96
CA GLY A 551 -27.91 0.25 -11.77
C GLY A 551 -28.67 1.56 -12.06
N ASP A 552 -29.81 1.74 -11.38
CA ASP A 552 -30.62 2.96 -11.47
C ASP A 552 -30.38 3.91 -10.29
N LEU A 553 -30.08 5.18 -10.60
CA LEU A 553 -29.72 6.19 -9.61
C LEU A 553 -30.96 6.66 -8.85
N SER A 554 -31.12 6.15 -7.62
CA SER A 554 -32.37 6.18 -6.86
C SER A 554 -32.15 6.59 -5.39
N PRO A 555 -33.21 6.98 -4.63
CA PRO A 555 -33.08 7.47 -3.26
C PRO A 555 -32.28 6.60 -2.26
N PRO A 556 -32.33 5.26 -2.30
CA PRO A 556 -31.45 4.44 -1.47
C PRO A 556 -29.96 4.65 -1.80
N LEU A 557 -29.62 4.76 -3.08
CA LEU A 557 -28.25 5.01 -3.55
C LEU A 557 -27.77 6.43 -3.23
N PHE A 558 -28.67 7.43 -3.21
CA PHE A 558 -28.33 8.76 -2.68
C PHE A 558 -27.83 8.67 -1.23
N SER A 559 -28.54 7.94 -0.36
CA SER A 559 -28.11 7.76 1.04
C SER A 559 -26.81 6.96 1.16
N ILE A 560 -26.61 5.92 0.34
CA ILE A 560 -25.35 5.16 0.31
C ILE A 560 -24.18 6.08 -0.06
N PHE A 561 -24.26 6.84 -1.15
CA PHE A 561 -23.18 7.76 -1.55
C PHE A 561 -22.94 8.87 -0.52
N GLN A 562 -23.98 9.45 0.08
CA GLN A 562 -23.83 10.39 1.20
C GLN A 562 -23.05 9.78 2.37
N GLN A 563 -23.37 8.54 2.77
CA GLN A 563 -22.67 7.82 3.84
C GLN A 563 -21.24 7.39 3.48
N VAL A 564 -20.94 7.14 2.20
CA VAL A 564 -19.57 6.92 1.74
C VAL A 564 -18.77 8.21 1.84
N LEU A 565 -19.29 9.30 1.28
CA LEU A 565 -18.60 10.60 1.25
C LEU A 565 -18.42 11.19 2.65
N SER A 566 -19.37 10.99 3.58
CA SER A 566 -19.26 11.47 4.96
C SER A 566 -18.19 10.74 5.81
N ARG A 567 -17.51 9.73 5.27
CA ARG A 567 -16.33 9.09 5.90
C ARG A 567 -15.00 9.74 5.54
N PHE A 568 -14.96 10.68 4.59
CA PHE A 568 -13.75 11.39 4.17
C PHE A 568 -13.81 12.83 4.70
N GLY A 569 -12.93 13.18 5.63
CA GLY A 569 -13.03 14.42 6.41
C GLY A 569 -12.53 15.67 5.69
N SER A 570 -11.45 15.57 4.91
CA SER A 570 -10.77 16.74 4.31
C SER A 570 -11.07 16.94 2.82
N THR A 571 -11.61 15.93 2.14
CA THR A 571 -11.48 15.82 0.69
C THR A 571 -12.41 16.75 -0.10
N ARG A 572 -11.80 17.67 -0.86
CA ARG A 572 -12.49 18.60 -1.77
C ARG A 572 -12.65 18.06 -3.19
N VAL A 573 -12.32 16.80 -3.44
CA VAL A 573 -12.35 16.18 -4.77
C VAL A 573 -13.06 14.84 -4.67
N VAL A 574 -13.97 14.56 -5.61
CA VAL A 574 -14.67 13.28 -5.71
C VAL A 574 -14.59 12.79 -7.14
N ASN A 575 -14.06 11.59 -7.35
CA ASN A 575 -14.02 10.97 -8.67
C ASN A 575 -15.32 10.18 -8.92
N ILE A 576 -15.91 10.34 -10.10
CA ILE A 576 -17.19 9.78 -10.50
C ILE A 576 -16.92 8.79 -11.63
N GLY A 577 -17.14 7.50 -11.34
CA GLY A 577 -16.84 6.41 -12.25
C GLY A 577 -17.70 6.39 -13.52
N PRO A 578 -17.39 5.52 -14.49
CA PRO A 578 -18.06 5.46 -15.79
C PRO A 578 -19.58 5.25 -15.73
N ASN A 579 -20.08 4.38 -14.84
CA ASN A 579 -21.51 4.04 -14.82
C ASN A 579 -22.33 5.18 -14.18
N LEU A 580 -21.84 5.76 -13.08
CA LEU A 580 -22.46 6.93 -12.46
C LEU A 580 -22.35 8.17 -13.38
N THR A 581 -21.22 8.36 -14.07
CA THR A 581 -21.08 9.41 -15.10
C THR A 581 -22.13 9.25 -16.19
N ARG A 582 -22.30 8.04 -16.74
CA ARG A 582 -23.33 7.76 -17.76
C ARG A 582 -24.73 8.09 -17.23
N LYS A 583 -25.06 7.61 -16.03
CA LYS A 583 -26.40 7.74 -15.46
C LYS A 583 -26.78 9.19 -15.13
N LEU A 584 -25.80 10.04 -14.78
CA LEU A 584 -25.95 11.49 -14.59
C LEU A 584 -26.12 12.27 -15.91
N LEU A 585 -25.75 11.68 -17.07
CA LEU A 585 -25.96 12.26 -18.39
C LEU A 585 -27.30 11.82 -19.00
N ASP A 586 -27.63 10.52 -18.94
CA ASP A 586 -28.87 9.95 -19.50
C ASP A 586 -30.15 10.53 -18.85
N SER A 587 -30.03 11.11 -17.65
CA SER A 587 -31.12 11.79 -16.94
C SER A 587 -31.38 13.22 -17.40
N VAL A 588 -30.56 13.78 -18.31
CA VAL A 588 -30.68 15.14 -18.84
C VAL A 588 -30.97 15.09 -20.34
N PRO A 589 -32.00 15.80 -20.85
CA PRO A 589 -32.33 15.76 -22.27
C PRO A 589 -31.20 16.36 -23.12
N PRO A 590 -31.02 15.90 -24.37
CA PRO A 590 -30.09 16.52 -25.29
C PRO A 590 -30.51 17.99 -25.53
N PRO A 591 -29.56 18.93 -25.66
CA PRO A 591 -29.88 20.33 -25.90
C PRO A 591 -30.63 20.47 -27.22
N SER A 592 -31.74 21.20 -27.19
CA SER A 592 -32.53 21.48 -28.39
C SER A 592 -31.69 22.26 -29.41
N PRO A 593 -31.79 21.94 -30.72
CA PRO A 593 -31.13 22.72 -31.75
C PRO A 593 -31.66 24.15 -31.71
N ARG A 594 -30.75 25.13 -31.79
CA ARG A 594 -31.14 26.54 -31.90
C ARG A 594 -31.89 26.76 -33.22
N PRO A 595 -32.93 27.61 -33.27
CA PRO A 595 -33.43 28.10 -34.55
C PRO A 595 -32.31 28.84 -35.26
N GLU A 596 -32.10 28.52 -36.54
CA GLU A 596 -31.11 29.20 -37.37
C GLU A 596 -31.55 30.65 -37.56
N THR A 597 -30.67 31.59 -37.19
CA THR A 597 -30.84 33.00 -37.56
C THR A 597 -30.70 33.12 -39.07
N PRO A 598 -31.64 33.74 -39.80
CA PRO A 598 -31.55 33.88 -41.24
C PRO A 598 -30.30 34.71 -41.58
N GLN A 599 -29.34 34.10 -42.27
CA GLN A 599 -28.30 34.84 -42.96
C GLN A 599 -28.84 35.25 -44.32
N ASP A 600 -28.83 36.55 -44.59
CA ASP A 600 -28.97 37.07 -45.95
C ASP A 600 -27.77 36.58 -46.78
N ASP A 601 -28.03 35.94 -47.92
CA ASP A 601 -27.07 35.92 -49.02
C ASP A 601 -27.81 35.92 -50.36
N ASN A 602 -27.40 36.80 -51.26
CA ASN A 602 -28.05 37.02 -52.56
C ASN A 602 -27.34 36.26 -53.68
N SER A 603 -28.11 35.88 -54.72
CA SER A 603 -27.64 35.55 -56.08
C SER A 603 -26.60 34.41 -56.20
N SER A 604 -27.00 33.20 -56.61
CA SER A 604 -27.02 32.74 -58.03
C SER A 604 -25.63 32.50 -58.65
N ALA A 605 -25.34 31.49 -59.46
CA ALA A 605 -26.12 30.46 -60.17
C ALA A 605 -25.09 29.41 -60.70
N ASP A 606 -25.38 28.23 -61.26
CA ASP A 606 -26.52 27.30 -61.35
C ASP A 606 -25.99 26.07 -62.15
N GLN A 607 -26.74 24.97 -62.22
CA GLN A 607 -26.58 23.81 -63.13
C GLN A 607 -25.45 22.79 -62.87
N SER A 608 -25.63 21.49 -63.14
CA SER A 608 -26.83 20.63 -63.16
C SER A 608 -26.41 19.14 -63.28
N LYS A 609 -27.39 18.22 -63.12
CA LYS A 609 -27.37 16.75 -63.40
C LYS A 609 -26.81 15.88 -62.25
N THR A 610 -27.59 15.00 -61.60
CA THR A 610 -28.39 13.81 -62.04
C THR A 610 -27.52 12.63 -62.50
N SER A 611 -27.72 11.39 -62.04
CA SER A 611 -28.77 10.84 -61.15
C SER A 611 -28.49 9.40 -60.68
N ASP A 612 -29.38 8.93 -59.79
CA ASP A 612 -29.96 7.56 -59.73
C ASP A 612 -29.53 6.64 -58.56
N SER A 613 -30.22 5.50 -58.46
CA SER A 613 -30.67 4.87 -57.21
C SER A 613 -30.82 3.35 -57.36
N THR A 614 -30.81 2.61 -56.23
CA THR A 614 -31.28 1.20 -55.98
C THR A 614 -30.49 0.62 -54.79
N LEU A 615 -30.94 -0.39 -54.02
CA LEU A 615 -32.27 -0.85 -53.62
C LEU A 615 -32.11 -1.66 -52.31
N LYS A 616 -33.11 -1.70 -51.41
CA LYS A 616 -33.22 -2.74 -50.37
C LYS A 616 -34.68 -3.21 -50.20
N LYS A 617 -34.81 -4.54 -50.11
CA LYS A 617 -35.95 -5.45 -49.86
C LYS A 617 -35.27 -6.74 -49.38
N GLU A 618 -35.78 -7.63 -48.53
CA GLU A 618 -37.08 -8.26 -48.25
C GLU A 618 -36.81 -9.20 -47.02
N THR A 619 -37.69 -9.80 -46.21
CA THR A 619 -39.13 -9.65 -45.88
C THR A 619 -39.39 -10.30 -44.48
N SER A 620 -40.62 -10.24 -43.97
CA SER A 620 -41.08 -10.74 -42.65
C SER A 620 -41.95 -12.01 -42.73
N GLU A 621 -42.16 -12.72 -41.60
CA GLU A 621 -43.39 -13.49 -41.28
C GLU A 621 -43.47 -13.80 -39.75
N THR A 622 -44.47 -13.28 -39.00
CA THR A 622 -45.76 -13.90 -38.51
C THR A 622 -45.64 -14.90 -37.34
N LYS A 623 -46.60 -15.10 -36.42
CA LYS A 623 -48.03 -14.66 -36.18
C LYS A 623 -48.27 -14.69 -34.63
N THR A 624 -49.36 -14.23 -33.97
CA THR A 624 -50.83 -14.28 -34.15
C THR A 624 -51.48 -12.95 -33.65
N GLU A 625 -52.62 -12.42 -34.14
CA GLU A 625 -54.03 -12.88 -33.96
C GLU A 625 -54.43 -13.09 -32.48
N GLU A 626 -55.55 -12.60 -31.94
CA GLU A 626 -56.62 -11.65 -32.36
C GLU A 626 -57.32 -11.13 -31.06
N THR A 627 -58.33 -10.23 -30.99
CA THR A 627 -59.28 -9.58 -31.94
C THR A 627 -59.53 -8.11 -31.50
N GLY A 628 -60.64 -7.45 -31.89
CA GLY A 628 -61.11 -6.16 -31.32
C GLY A 628 -62.62 -5.94 -31.52
N GLU A 629 -63.24 -5.03 -30.75
CA GLU A 629 -64.68 -4.70 -30.84
C GLU A 629 -64.93 -3.18 -30.65
N ILE A 630 -66.02 -2.66 -31.22
CA ILE A 630 -66.27 -1.21 -31.40
C ILE A 630 -67.66 -0.84 -30.87
N THR A 631 -67.74 0.20 -30.04
CA THR A 631 -68.95 1.03 -29.87
C THR A 631 -68.59 2.51 -29.75
N THR A 632 -69.45 3.36 -30.31
CA THR A 632 -69.38 4.82 -30.28
C THR A 632 -70.70 5.40 -29.76
N GLU A 633 -70.71 6.70 -29.45
CA GLU A 633 -71.86 7.48 -28.96
C GLU A 633 -72.24 7.16 -27.48
N ALA A 634 -72.65 8.13 -26.66
CA ALA A 634 -73.22 9.45 -26.96
C ALA A 634 -72.67 10.59 -26.08
N GLU A 635 -72.99 11.83 -26.45
CA GLU A 635 -72.74 13.04 -25.65
C GLU A 635 -73.70 13.16 -24.46
N GLU A 636 -73.19 13.48 -23.27
CA GLU A 636 -73.99 14.20 -22.26
C GLU A 636 -73.07 15.15 -21.46
N ALA A 637 -73.39 16.44 -21.44
CA ALA A 637 -72.50 17.47 -20.92
C ALA A 637 -72.62 17.67 -19.41
N ARG A 638 -71.50 17.69 -18.69
CA ARG A 638 -71.40 18.22 -17.32
C ARG A 638 -70.12 19.03 -17.13
N GLU A 639 -70.34 20.33 -16.91
CA GLU A 639 -69.69 21.27 -15.99
C GLU A 639 -68.15 21.21 -15.80
N ASP A 640 -67.52 22.39 -15.93
CA ASP A 640 -66.07 22.58 -15.91
C ASP A 640 -65.40 22.21 -14.57
N GLU A 641 -64.72 21.06 -14.52
CA GLU A 641 -63.56 20.88 -13.63
C GLU A 641 -62.26 21.10 -14.42
N MET A 642 -61.55 22.16 -14.08
CA MET A 642 -60.30 22.57 -14.73
C MET A 642 -59.13 21.67 -14.28
N GLU A 643 -59.00 20.45 -14.86
CA GLU A 643 -57.89 19.54 -14.58
C GLU A 643 -56.56 20.27 -14.84
N ALA A 644 -55.80 20.51 -13.77
CA ALA A 644 -54.56 21.27 -13.86
C ALA A 644 -53.55 20.55 -14.78
N PRO A 645 -52.76 21.29 -15.59
CA PRO A 645 -51.80 20.67 -16.50
C PRO A 645 -50.83 19.82 -15.70
N ARG A 646 -50.82 18.51 -15.97
CA ARG A 646 -49.95 17.55 -15.29
C ARG A 646 -48.51 18.05 -15.38
N PRO A 647 -47.80 18.24 -14.25
CA PRO A 647 -46.49 18.85 -14.29
C PRO A 647 -45.56 17.99 -15.13
N SER A 648 -44.88 18.60 -16.09
CA SER A 648 -43.76 17.96 -16.79
C SER A 648 -42.77 17.44 -15.75
N PRO A 649 -42.25 16.21 -15.89
CA PRO A 649 -41.35 15.64 -14.88
C PRO A 649 -40.19 16.60 -14.63
N PHE A 650 -39.93 16.91 -13.36
CA PHE A 650 -38.89 17.87 -12.97
C PHE A 650 -37.51 17.27 -13.29
N ILE A 651 -36.96 17.66 -14.44
CA ILE A 651 -35.63 17.22 -14.87
C ILE A 651 -34.59 17.96 -14.04
N LEU A 652 -33.94 17.24 -13.13
CA LEU A 652 -32.88 17.76 -12.28
C LEU A 652 -31.61 18.02 -13.08
N SER A 653 -30.95 19.16 -12.86
CA SER A 653 -29.63 19.40 -13.45
C SER A 653 -28.60 18.42 -12.91
N ILE A 654 -27.47 18.22 -13.62
CA ILE A 654 -26.35 17.41 -13.12
C ILE A 654 -25.91 17.93 -11.74
N GLN A 655 -25.85 19.26 -11.56
CA GLN A 655 -25.47 19.88 -10.28
C GLN A 655 -26.45 19.56 -9.14
N ASP A 656 -27.73 19.38 -9.42
CA ASP A 656 -28.73 19.01 -8.40
C ASP A 656 -28.70 17.51 -8.10
N GLN A 657 -28.46 16.67 -9.11
CA GLN A 657 -28.22 15.23 -8.91
C GLN A 657 -26.94 14.98 -8.11
N LEU A 658 -25.87 15.77 -8.33
CA LEU A 658 -24.65 15.76 -7.50
C LEU A 658 -24.95 16.10 -6.04
N ARG A 659 -25.76 17.13 -5.78
CA ARG A 659 -26.18 17.51 -4.41
C ARG A 659 -26.94 16.36 -3.73
N LEU A 660 -27.79 15.64 -4.47
CA LEU A 660 -28.53 14.49 -3.92
C LEU A 660 -27.61 13.32 -3.52
N ILE A 661 -26.54 13.02 -4.28
CA ILE A 661 -25.51 12.04 -3.86
C ILE A 661 -24.52 12.56 -2.80
N GLY A 662 -24.69 13.79 -2.32
CA GLY A 662 -23.85 14.40 -1.28
C GLY A 662 -22.65 15.20 -1.77
N ILE A 663 -22.49 15.40 -3.08
CA ILE A 663 -21.40 16.21 -3.66
C ILE A 663 -21.79 17.69 -3.64
N GLY A 664 -21.13 18.45 -2.76
CA GLY A 664 -21.39 19.87 -2.55
C GLY A 664 -20.76 20.79 -3.60
N SER A 665 -21.20 22.04 -3.68
CA SER A 665 -20.60 23.06 -4.58
C SER A 665 -19.23 23.58 -4.12
N ASN A 666 -18.73 23.08 -3.00
CA ASN A 666 -17.37 23.26 -2.49
C ASN A 666 -16.43 22.09 -2.89
N GLN A 667 -16.95 21.07 -3.58
CA GLN A 667 -16.20 19.91 -4.04
C GLN A 667 -16.09 19.91 -5.58
N THR A 668 -14.94 19.45 -6.07
CA THR A 668 -14.65 19.28 -7.49
C THR A 668 -15.01 17.86 -7.94
N PRO A 669 -16.04 17.69 -8.79
CA PRO A 669 -16.34 16.39 -9.40
C PRO A 669 -15.38 16.11 -10.57
N LEU A 670 -14.70 14.96 -10.51
CA LEU A 670 -13.98 14.41 -11.66
C LEU A 670 -14.92 13.43 -12.40
N PHE A 671 -15.12 13.59 -13.70
CA PHE A 671 -16.05 12.75 -14.49
C PHE A 671 -15.33 11.87 -15.51
N CYS A 672 -15.88 10.70 -15.82
CA CYS A 672 -15.33 9.80 -16.84
C CYS A 672 -15.48 10.39 -18.27
N ALA A 673 -14.39 10.95 -18.78
CA ALA A 673 -14.36 11.66 -20.06
C ALA A 673 -14.59 10.75 -21.26
N ASN A 674 -14.24 9.47 -21.15
CA ASN A 674 -14.53 8.45 -22.16
C ASN A 674 -16.04 8.38 -22.44
N VAL A 675 -16.88 8.43 -21.38
CA VAL A 675 -18.34 8.42 -21.49
C VAL A 675 -18.83 9.72 -22.09
N ILE A 676 -18.44 10.87 -21.52
CA ILE A 676 -18.87 12.20 -22.02
C ILE A 676 -18.51 12.39 -23.50
N SER A 677 -17.38 11.84 -23.96
CA SER A 677 -16.92 11.96 -25.35
C SER A 677 -17.79 11.29 -26.42
N VAL A 678 -18.77 10.46 -26.01
CA VAL A 678 -19.83 9.89 -26.87
C VAL A 678 -20.98 10.89 -27.07
N TYR A 679 -21.26 11.73 -26.06
CA TYR A 679 -22.32 12.73 -26.05
C TYR A 679 -21.69 14.11 -26.32
N GLU A 680 -21.29 14.39 -27.56
CA GLU A 680 -20.38 15.52 -27.87
C GLU A 680 -20.91 16.91 -27.42
N THR A 681 -22.22 17.07 -27.25
CA THR A 681 -22.86 18.29 -26.73
C THR A 681 -22.84 18.42 -25.21
N SER A 682 -22.66 17.33 -24.46
CA SER A 682 -22.86 17.27 -23.01
C SER A 682 -21.72 17.81 -22.16
N PHE A 683 -20.53 18.08 -22.72
CA PHE A 683 -19.48 18.82 -21.99
C PHE A 683 -19.99 20.19 -21.47
N ARG A 684 -20.95 20.81 -22.15
CA ARG A 684 -21.59 22.07 -21.74
C ARG A 684 -22.63 21.93 -20.62
N GLN A 685 -22.98 20.71 -20.22
CA GLN A 685 -23.93 20.42 -19.14
C GLN A 685 -23.24 20.15 -17.80
N LEU A 686 -21.91 19.95 -17.80
CA LEU A 686 -21.11 19.69 -16.60
C LEU A 686 -20.99 20.95 -15.72
N PRO A 687 -20.89 20.80 -14.37
CA PRO A 687 -20.59 21.91 -13.48
C PRO A 687 -19.28 22.64 -13.82
N ILE A 688 -19.27 23.96 -13.59
CA ILE A 688 -18.05 24.78 -13.67
C ILE A 688 -17.04 24.27 -12.63
N GLY A 689 -15.77 24.17 -13.01
CA GLY A 689 -14.71 23.66 -12.12
C GLY A 689 -14.64 22.13 -12.01
N SER A 690 -15.48 21.39 -12.76
CA SER A 690 -15.31 19.95 -12.96
C SER A 690 -14.02 19.60 -13.71
N VAL A 691 -13.62 18.33 -13.66
CA VAL A 691 -12.39 17.83 -14.31
C VAL A 691 -12.71 16.55 -15.10
N ALA A 692 -12.03 16.35 -16.23
CA ALA A 692 -12.19 15.18 -17.08
C ALA A 692 -11.17 14.07 -16.73
N MET A 693 -11.63 12.83 -16.57
CA MET A 693 -10.79 11.65 -16.35
C MET A 693 -10.74 10.80 -17.63
N TRP A 694 -9.62 10.77 -18.34
CA TRP A 694 -9.48 9.99 -19.57
C TRP A 694 -8.75 8.67 -19.35
N TYR A 695 -9.50 7.58 -19.31
CA TYR A 695 -9.02 6.22 -19.11
C TYR A 695 -8.48 5.60 -20.40
N GLY A 696 -7.24 5.10 -20.35
CA GLY A 696 -6.57 4.39 -21.43
C GLY A 696 -6.06 3.03 -20.95
N SER A 697 -6.71 1.94 -21.35
CA SER A 697 -6.43 0.60 -20.84
C SER A 697 -5.40 -0.20 -21.66
N LYS A 698 -4.91 0.34 -22.78
CA LYS A 698 -4.06 -0.36 -23.77
C LYS A 698 -2.68 0.27 -23.92
N SER A 699 -1.66 -0.53 -24.24
CA SER A 699 -0.31 -0.09 -24.65
C SER A 699 -0.31 1.05 -25.68
N ASN A 700 -1.22 0.98 -26.65
CA ASN A 700 -1.37 1.91 -27.77
C ASN A 700 -2.47 2.99 -27.58
N SER A 701 -2.85 3.30 -26.33
CA SER A 701 -3.90 4.29 -26.02
C SER A 701 -3.57 5.71 -26.54
N ASP A 702 -4.36 6.22 -27.48
CA ASP A 702 -4.21 7.57 -28.02
C ASP A 702 -4.80 8.65 -27.08
N PHE A 703 -4.01 9.01 -26.07
CA PHE A 703 -4.31 10.15 -25.20
C PHE A 703 -4.22 11.50 -25.95
N LYS A 704 -3.49 11.61 -27.08
CA LYS A 704 -3.38 12.87 -27.84
C LYS A 704 -4.71 13.26 -28.48
N LYS A 705 -5.47 12.30 -29.00
CA LYS A 705 -6.85 12.50 -29.47
C LYS A 705 -7.78 12.98 -28.35
N ALA A 706 -7.62 12.46 -27.13
CA ALA A 706 -8.35 12.93 -25.95
C ALA A 706 -8.01 14.39 -25.61
N GLY A 707 -6.72 14.68 -25.48
CA GLY A 707 -6.22 16.02 -25.17
C GLY A 707 -6.70 17.07 -26.17
N LYS A 708 -6.79 16.75 -27.47
CA LYS A 708 -7.37 17.64 -28.48
C LYS A 708 -8.87 17.91 -28.27
N LYS A 709 -9.68 16.88 -27.95
CA LYS A 709 -11.11 17.05 -27.64
C LYS A 709 -11.33 17.90 -26.38
N LEU A 710 -10.54 17.67 -25.33
CA LEU A 710 -10.71 18.34 -24.03
C LEU A 710 -10.18 19.78 -24.03
N LEU A 711 -9.06 20.04 -24.71
CA LEU A 711 -8.51 21.38 -24.91
C LEU A 711 -9.51 22.31 -25.62
N GLY A 712 -10.20 21.82 -26.65
CA GLY A 712 -11.23 22.59 -27.37
C GLY A 712 -12.46 22.99 -26.52
N ASN A 713 -12.65 22.33 -25.37
CA ASN A 713 -13.70 22.66 -24.39
C ASN A 713 -13.16 23.44 -23.17
N GLY A 714 -11.85 23.73 -23.10
CA GLY A 714 -11.24 24.41 -21.96
C GLY A 714 -11.18 23.57 -20.66
N GLN A 715 -11.49 22.28 -20.71
CA GLN A 715 -11.56 21.44 -19.51
C GLN A 715 -10.16 21.01 -19.06
N GLY A 716 -9.87 21.13 -17.76
CA GLY A 716 -8.73 20.45 -17.13
C GLY A 716 -8.95 18.94 -17.05
N PHE A 717 -7.91 18.12 -17.21
CA PHE A 717 -8.05 16.67 -17.27
C PHE A 717 -6.88 15.86 -16.70
N TYR A 718 -7.17 14.61 -16.32
CA TYR A 718 -6.18 13.59 -15.98
C TYR A 718 -6.02 12.59 -17.14
N VAL A 719 -4.80 12.17 -17.40
CA VAL A 719 -4.51 10.97 -18.18
C VAL A 719 -4.49 9.76 -17.25
N CYS A 720 -5.28 8.73 -17.54
CA CYS A 720 -5.49 7.60 -16.63
C CYS A 720 -5.08 6.26 -17.28
N PRO A 721 -3.76 5.93 -17.37
CA PRO A 721 -3.30 4.63 -17.84
C PRO A 721 -3.62 3.51 -16.84
N GLY A 722 -3.54 2.26 -17.28
CA GLY A 722 -3.73 1.07 -16.44
C GLY A 722 -2.41 0.36 -16.11
N THR A 723 -2.36 -0.32 -14.96
CA THR A 723 -1.18 -1.11 -14.51
C THR A 723 -0.85 -2.31 -15.42
N GLY A 724 -1.77 -2.73 -16.29
CA GLY A 724 -1.58 -3.85 -17.22
C GLY A 724 -1.77 -5.23 -16.60
N VAL A 725 -2.24 -5.31 -15.36
CA VAL A 725 -2.46 -6.57 -14.61
C VAL A 725 -3.90 -7.08 -14.70
N TRP A 726 -4.83 -6.25 -15.18
CA TRP A 726 -6.23 -6.59 -15.36
C TRP A 726 -6.41 -7.80 -16.29
N ASN A 727 -7.20 -8.79 -15.84
CA ASN A 727 -7.48 -10.06 -16.53
C ASN A 727 -6.21 -10.80 -17.05
N SER A 728 -5.12 -10.78 -16.27
CA SER A 728 -3.86 -11.46 -16.60
C SER A 728 -3.31 -12.21 -15.38
N LEU A 729 -2.55 -13.30 -15.60
CA LEU A 729 -1.89 -14.03 -14.51
C LEU A 729 -0.53 -13.43 -14.15
N GLY A 730 0.21 -12.93 -15.14
CA GLY A 730 1.54 -12.34 -14.92
C GLY A 730 1.62 -10.81 -15.05
N GLY A 731 0.53 -10.17 -15.48
CA GLY A 731 0.54 -8.79 -15.94
C GLY A 731 1.28 -8.59 -17.26
N ALA A 732 1.36 -7.33 -17.70
CA ALA A 732 2.05 -6.94 -18.92
C ALA A 732 2.95 -5.70 -18.71
N PRO A 733 4.14 -5.85 -18.11
CA PRO A 733 5.04 -4.74 -17.77
C PRO A 733 5.40 -3.86 -18.97
N GLU A 734 5.85 -4.44 -20.08
CA GLU A 734 6.20 -3.68 -21.28
C GLU A 734 4.98 -2.93 -21.86
N GLY A 735 3.80 -3.54 -21.78
CA GLY A 735 2.54 -2.93 -22.23
C GLY A 735 2.10 -1.74 -21.37
N SER A 736 2.24 -1.84 -20.04
CA SER A 736 1.89 -0.74 -19.12
C SER A 736 2.93 0.38 -19.16
N ILE A 737 4.23 0.09 -19.29
CA ILE A 737 5.28 1.11 -19.53
C ILE A 737 4.98 1.91 -20.79
N CYS A 738 4.61 1.26 -21.89
CA CYS A 738 4.19 1.95 -23.12
C CYS A 738 2.96 2.85 -22.90
N ASN A 739 1.93 2.32 -22.24
CA ASN A 739 0.69 3.05 -21.94
C ASN A 739 0.97 4.30 -21.07
N ILE A 740 1.77 4.14 -20.01
CA ILE A 740 2.23 5.23 -19.13
C ILE A 740 3.03 6.25 -19.95
N SER A 741 4.01 5.83 -20.74
CA SER A 741 4.81 6.76 -21.55
C SER A 741 3.94 7.60 -22.51
N HIS A 742 2.93 6.99 -23.15
CA HIS A 742 1.98 7.71 -24.01
C HIS A 742 1.07 8.69 -23.24
N ALA A 743 0.68 8.34 -22.01
CA ALA A 743 -0.04 9.24 -21.10
C ALA A 743 0.83 10.44 -20.71
N ILE A 744 2.04 10.21 -20.19
CA ILE A 744 3.00 11.23 -19.76
C ILE A 744 3.35 12.19 -20.90
N LYS A 745 3.73 11.66 -22.07
CA LYS A 745 4.04 12.44 -23.29
C LYS A 745 2.86 13.26 -23.81
N THR A 746 1.63 12.94 -23.39
CA THR A 746 0.46 13.77 -23.67
C THR A 746 0.29 14.85 -22.61
N ALA A 747 0.46 14.49 -21.33
CA ALA A 747 0.31 15.41 -20.21
C ALA A 747 1.32 16.57 -20.28
N THR A 748 2.61 16.29 -20.50
CA THR A 748 3.64 17.34 -20.57
C THR A 748 3.56 18.23 -21.82
N THR A 749 2.76 17.85 -22.83
CA THR A 749 2.55 18.63 -24.06
C THR A 749 1.19 19.34 -24.14
N ASN A 750 0.35 19.24 -23.10
CA ASN A 750 -0.99 19.83 -23.09
C ASN A 750 -1.21 20.62 -21.78
N PRO A 751 -1.36 21.96 -21.82
CA PRO A 751 -1.46 22.78 -20.62
C PRO A 751 -2.72 22.50 -19.77
N ASN A 752 -3.73 21.83 -20.35
CA ASN A 752 -4.93 21.42 -19.62
C ASN A 752 -4.77 20.07 -18.90
N ALA A 753 -3.68 19.33 -19.11
CA ALA A 753 -3.44 18.06 -18.43
C ALA A 753 -2.83 18.31 -17.05
N ILE A 754 -3.64 18.19 -16.00
CA ILE A 754 -3.24 18.55 -14.62
C ILE A 754 -2.70 17.36 -13.82
N GLY A 755 -2.96 16.12 -14.27
CA GLY A 755 -2.63 14.94 -13.48
C GLY A 755 -2.52 13.62 -14.24
N LEU A 756 -1.95 12.64 -13.54
CA LEU A 756 -1.87 11.23 -13.89
C LEU A 756 -2.66 10.43 -12.84
N LEU A 757 -3.54 9.53 -13.28
CA LEU A 757 -4.17 8.52 -12.42
C LEU A 757 -3.80 7.10 -12.90
N LEU A 758 -2.81 6.47 -12.26
CA LEU A 758 -2.47 5.08 -12.58
C LEU A 758 -3.53 4.14 -11.97
N THR A 759 -4.29 3.47 -12.85
CA THR A 759 -5.44 2.66 -12.46
C THR A 759 -5.09 1.18 -12.27
N ASN A 760 -5.28 0.68 -11.05
CA ASN A 760 -5.10 -0.73 -10.69
C ASN A 760 -6.46 -1.45 -10.56
N TRP A 761 -7.10 -1.71 -11.70
CA TRP A 761 -8.37 -2.45 -11.79
C TRP A 761 -8.19 -3.93 -11.39
N ALA A 762 -9.17 -4.49 -10.70
CA ALA A 762 -9.19 -5.92 -10.40
C ALA A 762 -9.70 -6.76 -11.60
N GLY A 763 -9.12 -7.94 -11.80
CA GLY A 763 -9.61 -8.90 -12.80
C GLY A 763 -10.85 -9.67 -12.34
N CYS A 764 -11.67 -10.17 -13.26
CA CYS A 764 -12.90 -10.91 -12.96
C CYS A 764 -12.69 -12.21 -12.14
N THR A 765 -11.50 -12.79 -12.21
CA THR A 765 -11.06 -13.99 -11.47
C THR A 765 -10.49 -13.67 -10.08
N TYR A 766 -10.16 -12.39 -9.86
CA TYR A 766 -9.42 -11.87 -8.71
C TYR A 766 -8.06 -12.59 -8.47
N SER A 767 -7.48 -13.26 -9.47
CA SER A 767 -6.34 -14.18 -9.28
C SER A 767 -4.94 -13.53 -9.29
N ASN A 768 -4.83 -12.24 -9.62
CA ASN A 768 -3.55 -11.55 -9.90
C ASN A 768 -2.91 -10.92 -8.65
N HIS A 769 -1.76 -11.38 -8.16
CA HIS A 769 -1.19 -10.87 -6.91
C HIS A 769 -0.72 -9.39 -6.99
N PRO A 770 -0.87 -8.57 -5.92
CA PRO A 770 -0.50 -7.15 -5.90
C PRO A 770 0.91 -6.80 -6.38
N VAL A 771 1.89 -7.70 -6.16
CA VAL A 771 3.28 -7.56 -6.63
C VAL A 771 3.41 -7.32 -8.14
N LEU A 772 2.45 -7.80 -8.93
CA LEU A 772 2.45 -7.68 -10.40
C LEU A 772 2.18 -6.24 -10.87
N SER A 773 1.67 -5.37 -10.00
CA SER A 773 1.43 -3.95 -10.31
C SER A 773 2.64 -3.06 -10.05
N TRP A 774 3.65 -3.55 -9.32
CA TRP A 774 4.87 -2.81 -8.99
C TRP A 774 5.67 -2.31 -10.20
N PRO A 775 5.84 -3.06 -11.30
CA PRO A 775 6.48 -2.56 -12.52
C PRO A 775 5.81 -1.28 -13.05
N ALA A 776 4.49 -1.18 -12.95
CA ALA A 776 3.74 0.01 -13.36
C ALA A 776 3.87 1.16 -12.35
N TYR A 777 3.85 0.88 -11.04
CA TYR A 777 4.04 1.90 -10.00
C TYR A 777 5.43 2.55 -10.10
N ILE A 778 6.51 1.77 -10.18
CA ILE A 778 7.87 2.28 -10.36
C ILE A 778 7.97 3.13 -11.63
N SER A 779 7.46 2.63 -12.75
CA SER A 779 7.52 3.32 -14.05
C SER A 779 6.74 4.63 -14.08
N ALA A 780 5.54 4.68 -13.48
CA ALA A 780 4.73 5.89 -13.40
C ALA A 780 5.30 6.91 -12.41
N ALA A 781 5.86 6.48 -11.28
CA ALA A 781 6.58 7.35 -10.36
C ALA A 781 7.73 8.06 -11.08
N GLY A 782 8.61 7.30 -11.75
CA GLY A 782 9.69 7.81 -12.59
C GLY A 782 9.23 8.83 -13.63
N LEU A 783 8.38 8.39 -14.57
CA LEU A 783 8.00 9.19 -15.74
C LEU A 783 7.09 10.39 -15.40
N SER A 784 6.34 10.37 -14.29
CA SER A 784 5.54 11.53 -13.85
C SER A 784 6.30 12.54 -13.01
N TRP A 785 7.37 12.09 -12.34
CA TRP A 785 8.31 12.98 -11.67
C TRP A 785 9.27 13.61 -12.68
N ASN A 786 10.01 12.82 -13.46
CA ASN A 786 10.87 13.29 -14.54
C ASN A 786 10.48 12.66 -15.89
N ALA A 787 9.84 13.47 -16.74
CA ALA A 787 9.37 13.05 -18.06
C ALA A 787 10.46 12.92 -19.14
N SER A 788 11.72 13.28 -18.87
CA SER A 788 12.86 13.02 -19.78
C SER A 788 13.53 11.66 -19.54
N THR A 789 13.20 10.96 -18.44
CA THR A 789 13.69 9.62 -18.09
C THR A 789 13.67 8.68 -19.30
N SER A 790 14.83 8.11 -19.64
CA SER A 790 14.95 7.18 -20.78
C SER A 790 14.14 5.90 -20.56
N LEU A 791 13.38 5.50 -21.58
CA LEU A 791 12.67 4.22 -21.58
C LEU A 791 13.63 3.03 -21.63
N ASP A 792 14.78 3.17 -22.30
CA ASP A 792 15.76 2.09 -22.41
C ASP A 792 16.47 1.87 -21.05
N PHE A 793 16.77 2.97 -20.33
CA PHE A 793 17.22 2.89 -18.94
C PHE A 793 16.19 2.18 -18.07
N LEU A 794 14.92 2.60 -18.15
CA LEU A 794 13.83 2.03 -17.36
C LEU A 794 13.66 0.54 -17.66
N HIS A 795 13.57 0.14 -18.93
CA HIS A 795 13.46 -1.27 -19.33
C HIS A 795 14.66 -2.12 -18.91
N GLY A 796 15.88 -1.54 -18.86
CA GLY A 796 17.10 -2.21 -18.40
C GLY A 796 17.21 -2.37 -16.88
N ASN A 797 16.66 -1.43 -16.10
CA ASN A 797 16.91 -1.33 -14.65
C ASN A 797 15.66 -1.56 -13.76
N LEU A 798 14.50 -1.83 -14.35
CA LEU A 798 13.22 -1.93 -13.61
C LEU A 798 13.22 -2.99 -12.49
N SER A 799 13.91 -4.13 -12.66
CA SER A 799 14.05 -5.11 -11.57
C SER A 799 14.89 -4.56 -10.42
N SER A 800 16.06 -3.98 -10.71
CA SER A 800 16.91 -3.29 -9.73
C SER A 800 16.20 -2.14 -8.99
N LEU A 801 15.28 -1.43 -9.67
CA LEU A 801 14.46 -0.38 -9.06
C LEU A 801 13.38 -0.96 -8.14
N ILE A 802 12.69 -2.04 -8.52
CA ILE A 802 11.74 -2.76 -7.65
C ILE A 802 12.46 -3.30 -6.41
N ASN A 803 13.61 -3.96 -6.63
CA ASN A 803 14.49 -4.50 -5.60
C ASN A 803 14.88 -3.44 -4.56
N ARG A 804 15.42 -2.30 -5.02
CA ARG A 804 15.90 -1.25 -4.12
C ARG A 804 14.78 -0.47 -3.43
N HIS A 805 13.74 -0.07 -4.16
CA HIS A 805 12.75 0.92 -3.69
C HIS A 805 11.43 0.33 -3.19
N ILE A 806 11.19 -0.98 -3.38
CA ILE A 806 10.03 -1.68 -2.81
C ILE A 806 10.46 -2.83 -1.89
N LEU A 807 11.41 -3.67 -2.32
CA LEU A 807 11.86 -4.82 -1.52
C LEU A 807 12.92 -4.48 -0.47
N GLN A 808 13.59 -3.32 -0.61
CA GLN A 808 14.77 -2.92 0.17
C GLN A 808 15.96 -3.90 0.11
N ASP A 809 15.94 -4.83 -0.85
CA ASP A 809 16.95 -5.87 -1.09
C ASP A 809 17.44 -5.73 -2.55
N PRO A 810 18.54 -4.99 -2.80
CA PRO A 810 19.03 -4.72 -4.16
C PRO A 810 19.33 -5.98 -4.99
N ASP A 811 19.79 -7.04 -4.34
CA ASP A 811 20.28 -8.28 -4.97
C ASP A 811 19.17 -9.33 -5.17
N SER A 812 17.91 -9.00 -4.83
CA SER A 812 16.79 -9.93 -4.87
C SER A 812 16.46 -10.42 -6.29
N PRO A 813 16.42 -11.74 -6.57
CA PRO A 813 15.96 -12.24 -7.86
C PRO A 813 14.43 -12.10 -8.06
N LEU A 814 13.70 -11.57 -7.06
CA LEU A 814 12.25 -11.36 -7.16
C LEU A 814 11.86 -10.29 -8.18
N GLY A 815 12.61 -9.17 -8.28
CA GLY A 815 12.33 -8.14 -9.28
C GLY A 815 12.41 -8.70 -10.70
N ASP A 816 13.43 -9.51 -10.99
CA ASP A 816 13.55 -10.21 -12.27
C ASP A 816 12.44 -11.26 -12.47
N ALA A 817 12.08 -12.02 -11.44
CA ALA A 817 11.01 -13.01 -11.51
C ALA A 817 9.64 -12.37 -11.81
N ILE A 818 9.32 -11.22 -11.20
CA ILE A 818 8.09 -10.46 -11.45
C ILE A 818 8.03 -9.96 -12.90
N LEU A 819 9.12 -9.41 -13.43
CA LEU A 819 9.17 -8.98 -14.84
C LEU A 819 9.11 -10.16 -15.81
N GLU A 820 9.83 -11.24 -15.53
CA GLU A 820 9.88 -12.43 -16.39
C GLU A 820 8.52 -13.15 -16.44
N VAL A 821 7.77 -13.18 -15.34
CA VAL A 821 6.37 -13.62 -15.27
C VAL A 821 5.50 -12.84 -16.26
N GLY A 822 5.53 -11.50 -16.24
CA GLY A 822 4.76 -10.68 -17.18
C GLY A 822 5.21 -10.80 -18.64
N ARG A 823 6.52 -10.96 -18.86
CA ARG A 823 7.11 -11.22 -20.20
C ARG A 823 6.68 -12.58 -20.76
N ILE A 824 6.41 -13.58 -19.93
CA ILE A 824 5.93 -14.90 -20.35
C ILE A 824 4.45 -14.85 -20.70
N ASP A 825 3.60 -14.22 -19.88
CA ASP A 825 2.17 -14.08 -20.19
C ASP A 825 1.94 -13.21 -21.45
N THR A 826 2.75 -12.16 -21.61
CA THR A 826 2.80 -11.33 -22.82
C THR A 826 3.28 -12.12 -24.06
N TYR A 827 4.34 -12.92 -23.93
CA TYR A 827 4.85 -13.77 -25.01
C TYR A 827 3.80 -14.76 -25.50
N LEU A 828 3.08 -15.42 -24.58
CA LEU A 828 2.02 -16.37 -24.92
C LEU A 828 0.78 -15.68 -25.50
N THR A 829 0.40 -14.51 -24.98
CA THR A 829 -0.73 -13.73 -25.52
C THR A 829 -0.46 -13.24 -26.95
N LYS A 830 0.78 -12.81 -27.26
CA LYS A 830 1.18 -12.53 -28.64
C LYS A 830 1.18 -13.79 -29.52
N ALA A 831 1.63 -14.93 -28.98
CA ALA A 831 1.64 -16.19 -29.72
C ALA A 831 0.24 -16.63 -30.15
N SER A 832 -0.75 -16.58 -29.24
CA SER A 832 -2.15 -16.94 -29.55
C SER A 832 -2.82 -16.04 -30.58
N LEU A 833 -2.29 -14.83 -30.81
CA LEU A 833 -2.79 -13.88 -31.81
C LEU A 833 -2.02 -13.93 -33.14
N ASN A 834 -1.04 -14.84 -33.28
CA ASN A 834 -0.08 -14.87 -34.39
C ASN A 834 0.73 -13.57 -34.56
N GLN A 835 1.04 -12.89 -33.44
CA GLN A 835 1.72 -11.59 -33.39
C GLN A 835 3.14 -11.67 -32.80
N LEU A 836 3.79 -12.85 -32.84
CA LEU A 836 5.02 -13.10 -32.08
C LEU A 836 6.17 -12.13 -32.45
N ASP A 837 6.33 -11.85 -33.73
CA ASP A 837 7.43 -11.05 -34.28
C ASP A 837 7.20 -9.53 -34.19
N LEU A 838 5.97 -9.09 -33.84
CA LEU A 838 5.63 -7.67 -33.74
C LEU A 838 6.06 -7.08 -32.40
N PRO A 839 6.61 -5.84 -32.33
CA PRO A 839 6.93 -5.21 -31.06
C PRO A 839 5.66 -4.88 -30.25
N VAL A 840 5.79 -4.79 -28.92
CA VAL A 840 4.66 -4.45 -28.00
C VAL A 840 4.10 -3.03 -28.27
N THR A 841 4.89 -2.19 -28.95
CA THR A 841 4.54 -0.84 -29.41
C THR A 841 3.77 -0.82 -30.75
N ASP A 842 3.61 -1.96 -31.44
CA ASP A 842 2.88 -2.01 -32.70
C ASP A 842 1.39 -1.71 -32.52
N LYS A 843 0.78 -1.00 -33.48
CA LYS A 843 -0.63 -0.58 -33.40
C LYS A 843 -1.63 -1.73 -33.46
N SER A 844 -1.24 -2.87 -34.04
CA SER A 844 -2.06 -4.09 -34.08
C SER A 844 -1.94 -4.94 -32.82
N VAL A 845 -0.90 -4.74 -32.01
CA VAL A 845 -0.67 -5.44 -30.75
C VAL A 845 -1.42 -4.73 -29.62
N ILE A 846 -2.49 -5.36 -29.13
CA ILE A 846 -3.36 -4.81 -28.06
C ILE A 846 -3.07 -5.55 -26.76
N ILE A 847 -2.32 -4.90 -25.87
CA ILE A 847 -1.92 -5.45 -24.57
C ILE A 847 -2.30 -4.46 -23.45
N PRO A 848 -2.94 -4.91 -22.35
CA PRO A 848 -3.62 -6.20 -22.20
C PRO A 848 -4.73 -6.38 -23.25
N ALA A 849 -4.97 -7.64 -23.63
CA ALA A 849 -6.03 -7.98 -24.59
C ALA A 849 -7.42 -7.79 -23.94
N LYS A 850 -8.43 -7.45 -24.75
CA LYS A 850 -9.78 -7.11 -24.27
C LYS A 850 -10.44 -8.27 -23.47
N GLU A 851 -10.14 -9.50 -23.86
CA GLU A 851 -10.66 -10.74 -23.26
C GLU A 851 -9.72 -11.33 -22.20
N GLY A 852 -8.67 -10.59 -21.79
CA GLY A 852 -7.63 -11.07 -20.87
C GLY A 852 -6.45 -11.76 -21.57
N SER A 853 -5.41 -12.07 -20.79
CA SER A 853 -4.21 -12.76 -21.30
C SER A 853 -4.51 -14.22 -21.65
N PHE A 854 -3.70 -14.81 -22.53
CA PHE A 854 -3.90 -16.20 -22.97
C PHE A 854 -3.94 -17.19 -21.81
N LEU A 855 -3.02 -17.10 -20.85
CA LEU A 855 -3.05 -18.02 -19.70
C LEU A 855 -4.22 -17.75 -18.76
N CYS A 856 -4.64 -16.49 -18.58
CA CYS A 856 -5.80 -16.19 -17.74
C CYS A 856 -7.09 -16.73 -18.39
N ARG A 857 -7.23 -16.57 -19.72
CA ARG A 857 -8.31 -17.18 -20.50
C ARG A 857 -8.32 -18.69 -20.38
N ILE A 858 -7.18 -19.39 -20.53
CA ILE A 858 -7.11 -20.86 -20.43
C ILE A 858 -7.70 -21.43 -19.13
N ILE A 859 -7.75 -20.62 -18.06
CA ILE A 859 -8.38 -20.99 -16.80
C ILE A 859 -9.87 -20.52 -16.73
N GLN A 860 -10.25 -19.43 -17.41
CA GLN A 860 -11.64 -18.92 -17.47
C GLN A 860 -12.54 -19.64 -18.49
N GLU A 861 -12.07 -19.83 -19.71
CA GLU A 861 -12.82 -20.30 -20.89
C GLU A 861 -12.27 -21.66 -21.37
N THR A 862 -11.99 -22.54 -20.40
CA THR A 862 -11.32 -23.86 -20.50
C THR A 862 -11.51 -24.61 -21.83
N ASP A 863 -12.76 -24.73 -22.26
CA ASP A 863 -13.18 -25.56 -23.40
C ASP A 863 -13.47 -24.75 -24.69
N ASN A 864 -13.35 -23.41 -24.66
CA ASN A 864 -13.77 -22.50 -25.76
C ASN A 864 -12.63 -21.59 -26.28
N ILE A 865 -11.38 -22.01 -26.16
CA ILE A 865 -10.21 -21.24 -26.61
C ILE A 865 -9.59 -21.83 -27.86
N ASP A 866 -9.28 -20.94 -28.81
CA ASP A 866 -8.50 -21.26 -30.00
C ASP A 866 -7.03 -21.51 -29.65
N LEU A 867 -6.47 -22.57 -30.25
CA LEU A 867 -5.09 -23.02 -30.07
C LEU A 867 -4.33 -23.09 -31.41
N GLU A 868 -4.90 -22.63 -32.54
CA GLU A 868 -4.32 -22.77 -33.88
C GLU A 868 -2.85 -22.30 -33.97
N PHE A 869 -2.54 -21.15 -33.38
CA PHE A 869 -1.19 -20.55 -33.40
C PHE A 869 -0.29 -21.00 -32.24
N ILE A 870 -0.80 -21.78 -31.28
CA ILE A 870 -0.07 -22.18 -30.07
C ILE A 870 0.58 -23.55 -30.25
N THR A 871 1.91 -23.56 -30.38
CA THR A 871 2.69 -24.80 -30.59
C THR A 871 3.23 -25.39 -29.29
N ILE A 872 3.52 -26.70 -29.31
CA ILE A 872 4.18 -27.39 -28.19
C ILE A 872 5.58 -26.79 -27.93
N GLU A 873 6.25 -26.24 -28.94
CA GLU A 873 7.54 -25.58 -28.78
C GLU A 873 7.42 -24.24 -28.03
N ILE A 874 6.44 -23.41 -28.38
CA ILE A 874 6.13 -22.14 -27.70
C ILE A 874 5.83 -22.39 -26.21
N ILE A 875 5.01 -23.40 -25.90
CA ILE A 875 4.69 -23.79 -24.53
C ILE A 875 5.90 -24.40 -23.79
N ASN A 876 6.71 -25.24 -24.46
CA ASN A 876 7.97 -25.75 -23.89
C ASN A 876 8.99 -24.62 -23.65
N ASN A 877 8.96 -23.52 -24.42
CA ASN A 877 9.79 -22.35 -24.19
C ASN A 877 9.34 -21.60 -22.94
N ALA A 878 8.05 -21.27 -22.83
CA ALA A 878 7.46 -20.67 -21.63
C ALA A 878 7.75 -21.50 -20.37
N MET A 879 7.49 -22.81 -20.39
CA MET A 879 7.77 -23.71 -19.26
C MET A 879 9.25 -23.76 -18.85
N ARG A 880 10.21 -23.60 -19.78
CA ARG A 880 11.64 -23.50 -19.45
C ARG A 880 11.97 -22.19 -18.75
N ARG A 881 11.39 -21.07 -19.21
CA ARG A 881 11.54 -19.74 -18.61
C ARG A 881 10.97 -19.72 -17.19
N ILE A 882 9.73 -20.18 -17.00
CA ILE A 882 9.08 -20.31 -15.67
C ILE A 882 9.96 -21.12 -14.70
N ARG A 883 10.48 -22.28 -15.15
CA ARG A 883 11.37 -23.12 -14.33
C ARG A 883 12.68 -22.43 -13.95
N LYS A 884 13.28 -21.63 -14.83
CA LYS A 884 14.47 -20.83 -14.49
C LYS A 884 14.13 -19.86 -13.36
N SER A 885 13.03 -19.12 -13.47
CA SER A 885 12.58 -18.18 -12.43
C SER A 885 12.25 -18.89 -11.11
N GLN A 886 11.55 -20.04 -11.14
CA GLN A 886 11.32 -20.87 -9.95
C GLN A 886 12.64 -21.28 -9.27
N SER A 887 13.66 -21.68 -10.04
CA SER A 887 14.98 -22.01 -9.49
C SER A 887 15.68 -20.81 -8.84
N SER A 888 15.60 -19.62 -9.45
CA SER A 888 16.17 -18.39 -8.88
C SER A 888 15.43 -17.93 -7.63
N VAL A 889 14.09 -17.97 -7.61
CA VAL A 889 13.27 -17.60 -6.44
C VAL A 889 13.50 -18.58 -5.28
N ASN A 890 13.61 -19.89 -5.56
CA ASN A 890 13.85 -20.89 -4.52
C ASN A 890 15.28 -20.86 -3.94
N ALA A 891 16.20 -20.12 -4.55
CA ALA A 891 17.56 -19.92 -4.05
C ALA A 891 17.71 -18.69 -3.13
N VAL A 892 16.63 -17.92 -2.88
CA VAL A 892 16.64 -16.73 -2.02
C VAL A 892 16.83 -17.10 -0.55
N ASP A 893 17.65 -16.31 0.14
CA ASP A 893 17.78 -16.32 1.60
C ASP A 893 16.47 -15.82 2.24
N LYS A 894 15.68 -16.76 2.75
CA LYS A 894 14.34 -16.52 3.30
C LYS A 894 14.35 -15.73 4.62
N LEU A 895 15.52 -15.50 5.22
CA LEU A 895 15.66 -14.75 6.47
C LEU A 895 15.71 -13.22 6.25
N LYS A 896 15.97 -12.76 5.02
CA LYS A 896 16.17 -11.33 4.69
C LYS A 896 14.96 -10.65 4.04
N LEU A 897 13.89 -11.40 3.82
CA LEU A 897 12.86 -11.05 2.85
C LEU A 897 11.46 -11.09 3.48
N ASP A 898 10.59 -10.16 3.08
CA ASP A 898 9.16 -10.31 3.28
C ASP A 898 8.63 -11.61 2.65
N ARG A 899 8.33 -12.58 3.52
CA ARG A 899 7.72 -13.88 3.20
C ARG A 899 6.42 -13.74 2.39
N ARG A 900 5.67 -12.64 2.56
CA ARG A 900 4.43 -12.35 1.82
C ARG A 900 4.71 -12.18 0.32
N VAL A 901 5.83 -11.55 -0.06
CA VAL A 901 6.22 -11.37 -1.47
C VAL A 901 6.65 -12.68 -2.10
N TYR A 902 7.50 -13.45 -1.41
CA TYR A 902 7.99 -14.75 -1.88
C TYR A 902 6.83 -15.65 -2.33
N ILE A 903 5.82 -15.81 -1.47
CA ILE A 903 4.72 -16.74 -1.72
C ILE A 903 3.86 -16.26 -2.92
N GLN A 904 3.57 -14.95 -3.02
CA GLN A 904 2.86 -14.40 -4.19
C GLN A 904 3.58 -14.69 -5.53
N VAL A 905 4.90 -14.49 -5.58
CA VAL A 905 5.69 -14.70 -6.81
C VAL A 905 5.81 -16.20 -7.11
N HIS A 906 6.07 -17.02 -6.10
CA HIS A 906 6.15 -18.48 -6.21
C HIS A 906 4.82 -19.08 -6.72
N LEU A 907 3.69 -18.70 -6.11
CA LEU A 907 2.36 -19.15 -6.46
C LEU A 907 1.93 -18.70 -7.87
N THR A 908 2.32 -17.48 -8.28
CA THR A 908 2.09 -17.02 -9.67
C THR A 908 2.86 -17.88 -10.67
N LEU A 909 4.14 -18.17 -10.40
CA LEU A 909 4.96 -19.07 -11.22
C LEU A 909 4.36 -20.49 -11.31
N ASP A 910 3.91 -21.04 -10.18
CA ASP A 910 3.31 -22.37 -10.11
C ASP A 910 1.98 -22.46 -10.86
N LEU A 911 1.10 -21.46 -10.73
CA LEU A 911 -0.16 -21.37 -11.45
C LEU A 911 0.05 -21.23 -12.97
N MET A 912 1.00 -20.39 -13.39
CA MET A 912 1.40 -20.28 -14.80
C MET A 912 2.01 -21.58 -15.34
N PHE A 913 2.82 -22.28 -14.53
CA PHE A 913 3.41 -23.57 -14.91
C PHE A 913 2.34 -24.66 -15.06
N TRP A 914 1.36 -24.67 -14.17
CA TRP A 914 0.18 -25.53 -14.24
C TRP A 914 -0.67 -25.25 -15.48
N ALA A 915 -0.96 -23.97 -15.78
CA ALA A 915 -1.70 -23.59 -16.98
C ALA A 915 -0.95 -24.00 -18.27
N CYS A 916 0.36 -23.77 -18.34
CA CYS A 916 1.19 -24.22 -19.46
C CYS A 916 1.18 -25.75 -19.63
N LYS A 917 1.18 -26.53 -18.53
CA LYS A 917 0.99 -27.99 -18.59
C LYS A 917 -0.35 -28.36 -19.20
N MET A 918 -1.44 -27.67 -18.84
CA MET A 918 -2.79 -27.94 -19.36
C MET A 918 -2.87 -27.66 -20.86
N VAL A 919 -2.37 -26.50 -21.33
CA VAL A 919 -2.27 -26.22 -22.78
C VAL A 919 -1.47 -27.31 -23.49
N ARG A 920 -0.31 -27.71 -22.95
CA ARG A 920 0.50 -28.78 -23.54
C ARG A 920 -0.24 -30.13 -23.59
N ALA A 921 -1.09 -30.44 -22.62
CA ALA A 921 -1.90 -31.66 -22.63
C ALA A 921 -2.99 -31.60 -23.72
N LEU A 922 -3.69 -30.46 -23.85
CA LEU A 922 -4.68 -30.22 -24.91
C LEU A 922 -4.05 -30.33 -26.31
N LEU A 923 -2.87 -29.72 -26.53
CA LEU A 923 -2.10 -29.82 -27.79
C LEU A 923 -1.60 -31.24 -28.13
N ILE A 924 -1.56 -32.15 -27.17
CA ILE A 924 -1.21 -33.56 -27.39
C ILE A 924 -2.48 -34.38 -27.68
N ALA A 925 -3.56 -34.13 -26.94
CA ALA A 925 -4.86 -34.81 -27.14
C ALA A 925 -5.54 -34.41 -28.46
N GLY A 926 -5.45 -33.13 -28.87
CA GLY A 926 -6.01 -32.62 -30.12
C GLY A 926 -5.23 -32.99 -31.40
N LYS A 927 -4.23 -33.88 -31.32
CA LYS A 927 -3.46 -34.36 -32.48
C LYS A 927 -3.95 -35.71 -32.98
N LYS A 928 -4.21 -35.80 -34.29
CA LYS A 928 -4.54 -37.05 -34.96
C LYS A 928 -3.45 -38.12 -34.77
N PRO A 929 -3.82 -39.39 -34.50
CA PRO A 929 -2.90 -40.50 -34.65
C PRO A 929 -2.61 -40.74 -36.15
N ASN A 930 -1.33 -40.68 -36.51
CA ASN A 930 -0.73 -40.94 -37.84
C ASN A 930 -0.93 -39.84 -38.92
N HIS A 931 0.18 -39.53 -39.62
CA HIS A 931 0.29 -38.47 -40.64
C HIS A 931 -0.44 -38.74 -41.98
N ALA A 932 -1.22 -39.82 -42.10
CA ALA A 932 -1.66 -40.36 -43.39
C ALA A 932 -3.00 -39.79 -43.93
N GLN A 933 -3.68 -38.90 -43.19
CA GLN A 933 -5.00 -38.37 -43.58
C GLN A 933 -5.12 -36.85 -43.43
N SER A 934 -5.11 -36.15 -44.56
CA SER A 934 -5.32 -34.71 -44.69
C SER A 934 -6.66 -34.26 -44.12
N GLY A 935 -6.65 -33.21 -43.29
CA GLY A 935 -7.83 -32.59 -42.69
C GLY A 935 -7.43 -31.83 -41.41
N PHE A 936 -8.23 -30.82 -41.06
CA PHE A 936 -7.96 -29.62 -40.24
C PHE A 936 -7.11 -29.71 -38.95
N ASN A 937 -6.70 -28.51 -38.52
CA ASN A 937 -5.79 -28.20 -37.40
C ASN A 937 -6.33 -28.59 -36.01
N VAL A 938 -5.52 -28.33 -34.99
CA VAL A 938 -5.75 -28.70 -33.58
C VAL A 938 -7.09 -28.16 -33.10
N ILE A 939 -8.06 -29.05 -32.89
CA ILE A 939 -9.28 -28.76 -32.16
C ILE A 939 -8.93 -28.72 -30.67
N ASN A 940 -9.27 -27.65 -29.96
CA ASN A 940 -9.24 -27.66 -28.50
C ASN A 940 -10.27 -28.69 -28.01
N VAL A 941 -9.79 -29.78 -27.43
CA VAL A 941 -10.66 -30.86 -26.92
C VAL A 941 -11.34 -30.50 -25.59
N GLY A 942 -10.94 -29.41 -24.95
CA GLY A 942 -11.39 -29.04 -23.61
C GLY A 942 -10.76 -29.87 -22.49
N LEU A 943 -10.69 -29.30 -21.28
CA LEU A 943 -10.13 -29.96 -20.10
C LEU A 943 -10.90 -31.23 -19.75
N ALA A 944 -12.22 -31.25 -19.97
CA ALA A 944 -13.07 -32.39 -19.70
C ALA A 944 -12.63 -33.67 -20.45
N ASN A 945 -12.06 -33.55 -21.65
CA ASN A 945 -11.63 -34.66 -22.49
C ASN A 945 -10.14 -35.05 -22.32
N LEU A 946 -9.43 -34.47 -21.34
CA LEU A 946 -8.10 -34.94 -20.94
C LEU A 946 -8.16 -36.31 -20.25
N SER A 947 -7.03 -37.04 -20.29
CA SER A 947 -6.95 -38.38 -19.69
C SER A 947 -7.20 -38.34 -18.17
N ALA A 948 -7.86 -39.38 -17.63
CA ALA A 948 -8.25 -39.45 -16.23
C ALA A 948 -7.07 -39.18 -15.27
N THR A 949 -5.90 -39.80 -15.50
CA THR A 949 -4.67 -39.55 -14.73
C THR A 949 -4.24 -38.08 -14.79
N THR A 950 -4.21 -37.49 -16.00
CA THR A 950 -3.88 -36.07 -16.18
C THR A 950 -4.83 -35.17 -15.40
N LYS A 951 -6.12 -35.46 -15.40
CA LYS A 951 -7.13 -34.66 -14.69
C LYS A 951 -6.98 -34.76 -13.17
N THR A 952 -6.85 -35.98 -12.62
CA THR A 952 -6.64 -36.19 -11.18
C THR A 952 -5.36 -35.53 -10.67
N ASP A 953 -4.22 -35.73 -11.35
CA ASP A 953 -2.94 -35.10 -10.97
C ASP A 953 -3.03 -33.56 -10.97
N SER A 954 -3.79 -33.01 -11.92
CA SER A 954 -3.93 -31.57 -12.10
C SER A 954 -4.91 -30.95 -11.10
N ALA A 955 -5.99 -31.65 -10.75
CA ALA A 955 -6.90 -31.28 -9.68
C ALA A 955 -6.18 -31.26 -8.33
N ASN A 956 -5.40 -32.30 -8.01
CA ASN A 956 -4.63 -32.37 -6.77
C ASN A 956 -3.62 -31.21 -6.63
N LYS A 957 -2.89 -30.86 -7.69
CA LYS A 957 -2.01 -29.69 -7.65
C LYS A 957 -2.78 -28.36 -7.62
N LEU A 958 -3.94 -28.27 -8.25
CA LEU A 958 -4.78 -27.07 -8.18
C LEU A 958 -5.32 -26.83 -6.76
N LEU A 959 -5.83 -27.86 -6.09
CA LEU A 959 -6.25 -27.82 -4.69
C LEU A 959 -5.12 -27.37 -3.76
N SER A 960 -3.91 -27.90 -3.94
CA SER A 960 -2.72 -27.46 -3.20
C SER A 960 -2.40 -25.97 -3.41
N MET A 961 -2.53 -25.45 -4.63
CA MET A 961 -2.32 -24.02 -4.92
C MET A 961 -3.47 -23.16 -4.39
N MET A 962 -4.71 -23.65 -4.34
CA MET A 962 -5.86 -22.93 -3.78
C MET A 962 -5.72 -22.69 -2.28
N GLU A 963 -5.13 -23.62 -1.53
CA GLU A 963 -4.94 -23.48 -0.08
C GLU A 963 -3.78 -22.52 0.27
N GLU A 964 -2.70 -22.57 -0.52
CA GLU A 964 -1.62 -21.56 -0.47
C GLU A 964 -2.17 -20.17 -0.83
N TYR A 965 -2.99 -20.09 -1.89
CA TYR A 965 -3.69 -18.87 -2.30
C TYR A 965 -4.63 -18.31 -1.22
N ARG A 966 -5.42 -19.18 -0.57
CA ARG A 966 -6.32 -18.82 0.54
C ARG A 966 -5.55 -18.21 1.70
N THR A 967 -4.37 -18.75 1.99
CA THR A 967 -3.48 -18.27 3.04
C THR A 967 -2.90 -16.89 2.70
N VAL A 968 -2.38 -16.71 1.48
CA VAL A 968 -1.88 -15.40 1.00
C VAL A 968 -2.98 -14.34 0.98
N TRP A 969 -4.19 -14.69 0.54
CA TRP A 969 -5.31 -13.75 0.55
C TRP A 969 -5.64 -13.28 1.96
N LEU A 970 -5.82 -14.20 2.91
CA LEU A 970 -6.27 -13.85 4.27
C LEU A 970 -5.22 -13.09 5.08
N ASP A 971 -3.95 -13.14 4.68
CA ASP A 971 -2.87 -12.33 5.25
C ASP A 971 -2.85 -10.88 4.73
N GLN A 972 -3.29 -10.63 3.49
CA GLN A 972 -3.20 -9.31 2.83
C GLN A 972 -4.54 -8.58 2.67
N CYS A 973 -5.63 -9.32 2.59
CA CYS A 973 -6.96 -8.84 2.27
C CYS A 973 -7.98 -9.31 3.32
N TYR A 974 -9.09 -8.57 3.44
CA TYR A 974 -10.25 -9.05 4.19
C TYR A 974 -10.93 -10.23 3.48
N GLN A 975 -11.71 -11.01 4.23
CA GLN A 975 -12.38 -12.23 3.74
C GLN A 975 -13.47 -12.00 2.66
N PRO A 976 -14.29 -10.92 2.69
CA PRO A 976 -15.23 -10.62 1.61
C PRO A 976 -14.49 -10.48 0.28
N GLY A 977 -14.85 -11.28 -0.73
CA GLY A 977 -14.12 -11.38 -2.02
C GLY A 977 -13.39 -12.72 -2.22
N LEU A 978 -12.86 -13.32 -1.15
CA LEU A 978 -12.19 -14.64 -1.21
C LEU A 978 -13.12 -15.72 -1.76
N GLY A 979 -14.41 -15.70 -1.37
CA GLY A 979 -15.41 -16.63 -1.89
C GLY A 979 -15.60 -16.53 -3.40
N ALA A 980 -15.56 -15.32 -3.97
CA ALA A 980 -15.70 -15.11 -5.41
C ALA A 980 -14.46 -15.57 -6.20
N SER A 981 -13.25 -15.36 -5.66
CA SER A 981 -12.03 -15.95 -6.24
C SER A 981 -12.01 -17.48 -6.09
N GLY A 982 -12.54 -18.00 -4.99
CA GLY A 982 -12.72 -19.43 -4.76
C GLY A 982 -13.71 -20.09 -5.73
N MET A 983 -14.77 -19.39 -6.17
CA MET A 983 -15.68 -19.89 -7.20
C MET A 983 -14.96 -20.14 -8.53
N PHE A 984 -14.13 -19.19 -8.99
CA PHE A 984 -13.33 -19.35 -10.20
C PHE A 984 -12.47 -20.64 -10.18
N PHE A 985 -11.75 -20.92 -9.09
CA PHE A 985 -11.00 -22.16 -8.98
C PHE A 985 -11.88 -23.41 -8.83
N LYS A 986 -13.03 -23.31 -8.14
CA LYS A 986 -14.02 -24.41 -8.04
C LYS A 986 -14.61 -24.76 -9.42
N ASP A 987 -14.87 -23.78 -10.28
CA ASP A 987 -15.39 -24.02 -11.62
C ASP A 987 -14.37 -24.78 -12.48
N VAL A 988 -13.08 -24.39 -12.44
CA VAL A 988 -11.99 -25.14 -13.10
C VAL A 988 -11.92 -26.59 -12.61
N LEU A 989 -12.09 -26.82 -11.29
CA LEU A 989 -12.09 -28.17 -10.72
C LEU A 989 -13.22 -29.05 -11.25
N LYS A 990 -14.40 -28.50 -11.59
CA LYS A 990 -15.52 -29.28 -12.17
C LYS A 990 -15.18 -29.90 -13.53
N HIS A 991 -14.33 -29.25 -14.34
CA HIS A 991 -13.88 -29.84 -15.62
C HIS A 991 -12.80 -30.94 -15.42
N LEU A 992 -12.19 -31.03 -14.24
CA LEU A 992 -11.12 -31.98 -13.92
C LEU A 992 -11.63 -33.18 -13.12
N VAL A 993 -12.44 -32.95 -12.08
CA VAL A 993 -13.00 -33.98 -11.21
C VAL A 993 -14.27 -34.57 -11.85
N PRO A 994 -14.46 -35.91 -11.89
CA PRO A 994 -15.68 -36.50 -12.44
C PRO A 994 -16.93 -36.14 -11.64
N GLU A 995 -18.05 -35.87 -12.33
CA GLU A 995 -19.38 -35.75 -11.71
C GLU A 995 -19.71 -37.05 -10.94
N GLY A 996 -19.67 -36.99 -9.61
CA GLY A 996 -19.87 -38.16 -8.75
C GLY A 996 -19.24 -38.08 -7.35
N THR A 997 -18.29 -37.16 -7.11
CA THR A 997 -17.67 -36.96 -5.79
C THR A 997 -18.28 -35.81 -4.98
N GLU A 998 -19.44 -35.27 -5.36
CA GLU A 998 -20.20 -34.30 -4.54
C GLU A 998 -20.97 -35.00 -3.41
N LYS A 999 -20.24 -35.58 -2.45
CA LYS A 999 -20.73 -35.94 -1.11
C LYS A 999 -19.60 -35.75 -0.09
N THR A 1000 -19.92 -35.04 0.99
CA THR A 1000 -18.99 -34.51 2.03
C THR A 1000 -17.97 -33.53 1.42
N GLU A 1001 -17.78 -32.31 1.91
CA GLU A 1001 -18.03 -31.75 3.25
C GLU A 1001 -18.72 -30.37 3.19
N ASP A 1002 -19.27 -29.91 4.33
CA ASP A 1002 -19.84 -28.56 4.54
C ASP A 1002 -18.76 -27.54 4.94
#